data_AF-A0A4S4LCD0-F1
#
_entry.id   AF-A0A4S4LCD0-F1
#
_cell.length_a   1.000
_cell.length_b   1.000
_cell.length_c   1.000
_cell.angle_alpha   90.00
_cell.angle_beta   90.00
_cell.angle_gamma   90.00
#
_symmetry.space_group_name_H-M   'P 1'
#
loop_
_entity.id
_entity.type
_entity.pdbx_description
1 polymer ?
#
loop_
_entity_poly.entity_id
_entity_poly.type
_entity_poly.pdbx_seq_one_letter_code
_entity_poly.pdbx_strand_id
1 'polypeptide(L)'
;MHTPARLSSYDAGRSLLPPYIPARSQRFTPGFVRFRRRNIGLLLGIVALATTILIVISLPIEVGSRDWCLNPFYGFKPYRSTSPDSTSLLNIGPPFGPVAMRETYSDELSLEELQIMVLGTKGFFARDYSLGLGWNNVRYIIEAALVQAKLLNRTLVLPSFVYARGCEYNITICAEFAPMVNRGDAVGWEQWRDLPIEQQMAWEIPISVMLNVTHLRATQPVILISEYLRLHGQSPEMEVGNGAWQRRLYHKNANAFSEDKTRIPALYVIENHWYDPPGTHRVDYLTESLKERGGWMLDSGDMETGPKSRWTSRPSNEAYERVNAILGGLGRDSLGWDEVRRAFQTEGSIWRWDVSTDEKLERLLQENGWEVLYTFQGAYYTDYSKTVVDPIRQVVSRSTLRGFVEEYGDHDEDVVLLAGELHLGRKPPLLRCFRCVILSQGALRFTTRTARDDFARTVLYHLRPTDNVLDLARRLDSRMTKLTEGRRWMGAHMRRGDFIRLGWAMDVSAEAHVDRVKQRLDAGRETLRSLRTVETYHVPDARAEPSQLDSEPPRFDDPFFVATDERDPAALSSIAARGAVFMRNLLIIEDKRYLGWPLLFTDVCALVEQAALTRAAYVYAHGMSSVAGGIVNMRAARGMDPRTVLLE
;
A
#
# COMPACT_ATOMS: atom_id res chain seq x y z
N MET A 1 27.60 -83.81 -5.18
CA MET A 1 27.39 -84.56 -6.45
C MET A 1 26.53 -83.72 -7.39
N HIS A 2 26.72 -83.86 -8.69
CA HIS A 2 25.86 -83.46 -9.81
C HIS A 2 25.03 -82.15 -9.75
N THR A 3 25.49 -81.16 -10.53
CA THR A 3 24.61 -80.48 -11.51
C THR A 3 24.19 -81.47 -12.62
N PRO A 4 23.00 -81.28 -13.22
CA PRO A 4 22.87 -80.58 -14.50
C PRO A 4 21.74 -79.48 -14.45
N ALA A 5 21.58 -78.48 -15.33
CA ALA A 5 21.58 -78.42 -16.81
C ALA A 5 20.43 -79.26 -17.44
N ARG A 6 19.72 -78.89 -18.51
CA ARG A 6 19.63 -77.74 -19.47
C ARG A 6 18.23 -77.85 -20.16
N LEU A 7 17.69 -77.05 -21.09
CA LEU A 7 18.05 -75.89 -21.94
C LEU A 7 16.73 -75.24 -22.48
N SER A 8 16.80 -74.08 -23.17
CA SER A 8 15.82 -73.59 -24.18
C SER A 8 14.44 -73.09 -23.69
N SER A 9 13.82 -72.00 -24.18
CA SER A 9 14.20 -70.81 -24.99
C SER A 9 12.99 -69.81 -24.92
N TYR A 10 12.82 -68.69 -25.64
CA TYR A 10 13.56 -67.98 -26.71
C TYR A 10 13.09 -66.49 -26.70
N ASP A 11 14.00 -65.52 -26.95
CA ASP A 11 13.78 -64.13 -27.42
C ASP A 11 12.80 -63.16 -26.69
N ALA A 12 13.00 -61.84 -26.69
CA ALA A 12 14.11 -60.97 -27.11
C ALA A 12 14.03 -59.60 -26.36
N GLY A 13 14.99 -58.68 -26.59
CA GLY A 13 14.74 -57.24 -26.36
C GLY A 13 15.41 -56.54 -25.15
N ARG A 14 16.74 -56.60 -25.05
CA ARG A 14 17.55 -55.54 -24.40
C ARG A 14 17.50 -54.25 -25.27
N SER A 15 17.71 -53.01 -24.82
CA SER A 15 18.02 -52.42 -23.50
C SER A 15 18.08 -50.86 -23.60
N LEU A 16 18.50 -50.19 -22.51
CA LEU A 16 18.98 -48.78 -22.41
C LEU A 16 17.93 -47.67 -22.21
N LEU A 17 17.97 -47.07 -21.02
CA LEU A 17 17.35 -45.79 -20.68
C LEU A 17 18.41 -44.66 -20.74
N PRO A 18 18.22 -43.63 -21.57
CA PRO A 18 18.87 -42.32 -21.47
C PRO A 18 17.99 -41.30 -20.69
N PRO A 19 18.47 -40.07 -20.39
CA PRO A 19 18.13 -39.43 -19.10
C PRO A 19 16.84 -38.60 -19.02
N TYR A 20 16.50 -38.28 -17.77
CA TYR A 20 15.44 -37.37 -17.34
C TYR A 20 15.70 -35.93 -17.84
N ILE A 21 14.74 -35.34 -18.55
CA ILE A 21 14.76 -33.93 -18.98
C ILE A 21 13.56 -33.23 -18.33
N PRO A 22 13.73 -32.08 -17.63
CA PRO A 22 12.64 -31.43 -16.91
C PRO A 22 11.57 -30.87 -17.85
N ALA A 23 10.30 -31.01 -17.43
CA ALA A 23 9.15 -30.59 -18.23
C ALA A 23 9.12 -29.06 -18.41
N ARG A 24 9.13 -28.63 -19.67
CA ARG A 24 9.09 -27.23 -20.10
C ARG A 24 7.71 -26.62 -19.81
N SER A 25 7.66 -25.45 -19.16
CA SER A 25 6.39 -24.78 -18.87
C SER A 25 5.62 -24.43 -20.14
N GLN A 26 4.39 -24.94 -20.26
CA GLN A 26 3.49 -24.58 -21.36
C GLN A 26 2.95 -23.17 -21.12
N ARG A 27 3.43 -22.20 -21.90
CA ARG A 27 2.85 -20.87 -21.98
C ARG A 27 1.50 -20.95 -22.69
N PHE A 28 0.46 -20.34 -22.12
CA PHE A 28 -0.79 -20.09 -22.83
C PHE A 28 -0.54 -19.24 -24.08
N THR A 29 -0.97 -19.73 -25.25
CA THR A 29 -1.07 -18.95 -26.47
C THR A 29 -2.53 -18.56 -26.71
N PRO A 30 -2.87 -17.26 -26.84
CA PRO A 30 -4.23 -16.87 -27.18
C PRO A 30 -4.51 -17.19 -28.66
N GLY A 31 -5.40 -18.15 -28.90
CA GLY A 31 -5.81 -18.53 -30.25
C GLY A 31 -6.64 -17.43 -30.93
N PHE A 32 -6.17 -16.94 -32.08
CA PHE A 32 -6.88 -15.95 -32.89
C PHE A 32 -8.19 -16.54 -33.47
N VAL A 33 -9.33 -16.18 -32.88
CA VAL A 33 -10.66 -16.51 -33.42
C VAL A 33 -10.92 -15.66 -34.67
N ARG A 34 -11.04 -16.31 -35.83
CA ARG A 34 -11.42 -15.65 -37.10
C ARG A 34 -12.85 -15.11 -37.03
N PHE A 35 -13.01 -13.80 -36.82
CA PHE A 35 -14.30 -13.13 -36.96
C PHE A 35 -14.85 -13.25 -38.39
N ARG A 36 -16.07 -13.79 -38.54
CA ARG A 36 -16.77 -13.86 -39.83
C ARG A 36 -17.39 -12.51 -40.19
N ARG A 37 -17.28 -12.10 -41.45
CA ARG A 37 -17.92 -10.88 -41.99
C ARG A 37 -19.46 -10.98 -41.98
N ARG A 38 -20.11 -10.49 -40.93
CA ARG A 38 -21.50 -9.97 -40.88
C ARG A 38 -21.57 -8.96 -39.71
N ASN A 39 -22.38 -7.91 -39.83
CA ASN A 39 -22.56 -6.78 -38.88
C ASN A 39 -21.66 -5.53 -39.05
N ILE A 40 -21.43 -5.06 -40.28
CA ILE A 40 -20.81 -3.73 -40.52
C ILE A 40 -21.78 -2.57 -40.22
N GLY A 41 -23.09 -2.76 -40.42
CA GLY A 41 -24.08 -1.67 -40.27
C GLY A 41 -24.25 -1.11 -38.86
N LEU A 42 -23.99 -1.90 -37.81
CA LEU A 42 -24.22 -1.47 -36.43
C LEU A 42 -23.12 -0.53 -35.90
N LEU A 43 -21.88 -0.66 -36.38
CA LEU A 43 -20.76 0.18 -35.94
C LEU A 43 -20.92 1.65 -36.40
N LEU A 44 -21.42 1.86 -37.62
CA LEU A 44 -21.52 3.21 -38.21
C LEU A 44 -22.51 4.11 -37.46
N GLY A 45 -23.60 3.55 -36.93
CA GLY A 45 -24.56 4.31 -36.11
C GLY A 45 -23.98 4.77 -34.77
N ILE A 46 -23.12 3.96 -34.14
CA ILE A 46 -22.49 4.29 -32.85
C ILE A 46 -21.44 5.40 -33.02
N VAL A 47 -20.64 5.35 -34.09
CA VAL A 47 -19.63 6.39 -34.38
C VAL A 47 -20.29 7.76 -34.60
N ALA A 48 -21.38 7.83 -35.36
CA ALA A 48 -22.08 9.09 -35.64
C ALA A 48 -22.69 9.76 -34.39
N LEU A 49 -23.14 8.97 -33.41
CA LEU A 49 -23.66 9.51 -32.15
C LEU A 49 -22.54 10.08 -31.27
N ALA A 50 -21.36 9.45 -31.27
CA ALA A 50 -20.21 9.88 -30.48
C ALA A 50 -19.61 11.22 -30.95
N THR A 51 -19.51 11.46 -32.27
CA THR A 51 -19.01 12.76 -32.80
C THR A 51 -19.93 13.92 -32.46
N THR A 52 -21.25 13.73 -32.47
CA THR A 52 -22.21 14.79 -32.12
C THR A 52 -22.06 15.24 -30.67
N ILE A 53 -21.81 14.31 -29.74
CA ILE A 53 -21.61 14.62 -28.31
C ILE A 53 -20.28 15.36 -28.08
N LEU A 54 -19.21 15.00 -28.80
CA LEU A 54 -17.90 15.65 -28.67
C LEU A 54 -17.90 17.13 -29.07
N ILE A 55 -18.68 17.50 -30.10
CA ILE A 55 -18.73 18.88 -30.61
C ILE A 55 -19.39 19.84 -29.60
N VAL A 56 -20.37 19.38 -28.82
CA VAL A 56 -21.11 20.23 -27.85
C VAL A 56 -20.26 20.60 -26.62
N ILE A 57 -19.21 19.82 -26.31
CA ILE A 57 -18.36 20.03 -25.12
C ILE A 57 -17.17 20.95 -25.42
N SER A 58 -16.93 21.30 -26.69
CA SER A 58 -15.74 22.05 -27.13
C SER A 58 -15.91 23.58 -27.11
N LEU A 59 -16.30 24.14 -25.95
CA LEU A 59 -16.22 25.57 -25.66
C LEU A 59 -15.08 25.83 -24.65
N PRO A 60 -14.26 26.89 -24.83
CA PRO A 60 -13.10 27.14 -23.99
C PRO A 60 -13.53 27.65 -22.61
N ILE A 61 -13.12 26.94 -21.56
CA ILE A 61 -13.12 27.46 -20.18
C ILE A 61 -11.75 28.09 -19.96
N GLU A 62 -11.71 29.38 -19.64
CA GLU A 62 -10.47 30.07 -19.27
C GLU A 62 -9.94 29.50 -17.94
N VAL A 63 -8.73 28.95 -17.97
CA VAL A 63 -8.06 28.41 -16.77
C VAL A 63 -7.42 29.55 -15.99
N GLY A 64 -8.24 30.29 -15.25
CA GLY A 64 -7.76 31.23 -14.24
C GLY A 64 -7.15 30.47 -13.07
N SER A 65 -5.87 30.70 -12.80
CA SER A 65 -5.22 30.21 -11.58
C SER A 65 -5.93 30.77 -10.34
N ARG A 66 -6.12 29.92 -9.33
CA ARG A 66 -6.55 30.33 -8.00
C ARG A 66 -5.66 29.68 -6.96
N ASP A 67 -4.84 30.51 -6.33
CA ASP A 67 -4.00 30.13 -5.20
C ASP A 67 -4.86 29.63 -4.03
N TRP A 68 -4.31 28.70 -3.26
CA TRP A 68 -4.91 28.22 -2.01
C TRP A 68 -4.70 29.24 -0.87
N CYS A 69 -5.10 30.48 -1.10
CA CYS A 69 -5.10 31.56 -0.12
C CYS A 69 -6.37 31.50 0.74
N LEU A 70 -6.22 31.02 1.98
CA LEU A 70 -7.22 31.21 3.04
C LEU A 70 -7.45 32.72 3.26
N ASN A 71 -8.58 33.24 2.80
CA ASN A 71 -8.99 34.61 3.04
C ASN A 71 -10.04 34.64 4.17
N PRO A 72 -9.80 35.33 5.30
CA PRO A 72 -10.78 35.43 6.38
C PRO A 72 -11.96 36.35 6.01
N PHE A 73 -12.89 36.52 6.96
CA PHE A 73 -14.14 37.29 6.88
C PHE A 73 -15.27 36.67 6.03
N TYR A 74 -16.08 35.84 6.70
CA TYR A 74 -17.52 36.14 6.80
C TYR A 74 -17.97 35.96 8.25
N GLY A 75 -18.76 36.91 8.77
CA GLY A 75 -19.14 36.97 10.18
C GLY A 75 -20.38 36.13 10.49
N PHE A 76 -20.23 35.11 11.35
CA PHE A 76 -21.37 34.37 11.89
C PHE A 76 -22.13 35.20 12.93
N LYS A 77 -23.46 35.31 12.76
CA LYS A 77 -24.37 35.60 13.89
C LYS A 77 -24.66 34.28 14.62
N PRO A 78 -24.64 34.26 15.97
CA PRO A 78 -24.97 33.05 16.71
C PRO A 78 -26.48 32.74 16.60
N TYR A 79 -26.81 31.55 16.12
CA TYR A 79 -28.20 31.07 16.10
C TYR A 79 -28.55 30.50 17.49
N ARG A 80 -29.52 31.12 18.18
CA ARG A 80 -30.06 30.59 19.45
C ARG A 80 -30.98 29.41 19.14
N SER A 81 -30.53 28.19 19.44
CA SER A 81 -31.43 27.04 19.54
C SER A 81 -32.33 27.19 20.76
N THR A 82 -33.65 27.12 20.57
CA THR A 82 -34.65 27.10 21.65
C THR A 82 -35.05 25.66 21.94
N SER A 83 -34.72 25.17 23.13
CA SER A 83 -35.17 23.85 23.61
C SER A 83 -36.69 23.85 23.88
N PRO A 84 -37.40 22.77 23.51
CA PRO A 84 -38.68 22.41 24.12
C PRO A 84 -38.44 21.45 25.30
N ASP A 85 -38.83 21.84 26.51
CA ASP A 85 -38.89 20.92 27.65
C ASP A 85 -40.02 19.88 27.49
N SER A 86 -39.75 18.61 27.83
CA SER A 86 -40.66 17.78 28.68
C SER A 86 -40.13 16.36 28.93
N THR A 87 -39.57 16.18 30.12
CA THR A 87 -39.77 15.03 31.04
C THR A 87 -40.13 13.63 30.48
N SER A 88 -39.25 12.67 30.71
CA SER A 88 -39.65 11.40 31.36
C SER A 88 -38.46 10.79 32.12
N LEU A 89 -38.65 10.46 33.40
CA LEU A 89 -37.62 9.86 34.26
C LEU A 89 -37.86 8.36 34.41
N LEU A 90 -36.87 7.54 34.05
CA LEU A 90 -36.68 6.22 34.64
C LEU A 90 -35.23 6.08 35.09
N ASN A 91 -35.06 5.65 36.34
CA ASN A 91 -33.85 5.82 37.12
C ASN A 91 -33.34 4.44 37.61
N ILE A 92 -32.35 3.87 36.92
CA ILE A 92 -31.77 2.57 37.26
C ILE A 92 -30.25 2.63 37.05
N GLY A 93 -29.50 2.35 38.13
CA GLY A 93 -28.05 2.18 38.11
C GLY A 93 -27.27 3.40 38.64
N PRO A 94 -26.32 3.23 39.59
CA PRO A 94 -25.38 4.29 39.92
C PRO A 94 -24.45 4.55 38.72
N PRO A 95 -23.95 5.78 38.52
CA PRO A 95 -22.99 6.04 37.47
C PRO A 95 -21.71 5.24 37.72
N PHE A 96 -21.29 4.46 36.73
CA PHE A 96 -19.89 4.06 36.64
C PHE A 96 -19.08 5.34 36.41
N GLY A 97 -18.47 5.87 37.47
CA GLY A 97 -17.53 6.97 37.34
C GLY A 97 -16.41 6.61 36.36
N PRO A 98 -15.84 7.58 35.62
CA PRO A 98 -14.85 7.30 34.58
C PRO A 98 -13.66 6.58 35.19
N VAL A 99 -13.56 5.27 34.94
CA VAL A 99 -12.43 4.46 35.39
C VAL A 99 -11.22 4.92 34.60
N ALA A 100 -10.31 5.60 35.28
CA ALA A 100 -9.08 6.11 34.71
C ALA A 100 -8.09 4.97 34.40
N MET A 101 -8.41 4.12 33.41
CA MET A 101 -7.47 3.22 32.76
C MET A 101 -6.50 4.06 31.90
N ARG A 102 -5.65 4.80 32.59
CA ARG A 102 -4.54 5.58 32.05
C ARG A 102 -3.19 5.12 32.63
N GLU A 103 -3.11 3.83 33.01
CA GLU A 103 -1.84 3.11 33.03
C GLU A 103 -1.39 2.92 31.58
N THR A 104 -0.77 3.97 31.05
CA THR A 104 -0.25 4.00 29.69
C THR A 104 0.97 3.10 29.58
N TYR A 105 0.95 2.22 28.57
CA TYR A 105 2.18 1.90 27.86
C TYR A 105 2.70 3.21 27.28
N SER A 106 3.60 3.87 28.00
CA SER A 106 4.14 5.17 27.59
C SER A 106 5.19 4.96 26.50
N ASP A 107 4.73 4.83 25.26
CA ASP A 107 5.56 5.03 24.08
C ASP A 107 6.08 6.49 23.96
N GLU A 108 5.67 7.41 24.84
CA GLU A 108 6.25 8.75 24.90
C GLU A 108 7.70 8.72 25.40
N LEU A 109 8.60 9.31 24.64
CA LEU A 109 10.00 9.51 25.06
C LEU A 109 10.16 10.75 25.96
N SER A 110 11.21 10.76 26.78
CA SER A 110 11.66 11.99 27.46
C SER A 110 12.11 13.05 26.44
N LEU A 111 12.14 14.33 26.85
CA LEU A 111 12.62 15.41 26.00
C LEU A 111 14.09 15.19 25.60
N GLU A 112 14.87 14.61 26.51
CA GLU A 112 16.28 14.29 26.37
C GLU A 112 16.49 13.18 25.34
N GLU A 113 15.72 12.09 25.39
CA GLU A 113 15.76 11.01 24.37
C GLU A 113 15.31 11.50 22.99
N LEU A 114 14.26 12.34 22.94
CA LEU A 114 13.82 12.99 21.70
C LEU A 114 14.92 13.88 21.12
N GLN A 115 15.59 14.67 21.94
CA GLN A 115 16.69 15.54 21.51
C GLN A 115 17.91 14.73 21.05
N ILE A 116 18.27 13.64 21.74
CA ILE A 116 19.34 12.73 21.31
C ILE A 116 19.02 12.10 19.94
N MET A 117 17.77 11.70 19.69
CA MET A 117 17.35 11.16 18.39
C MET A 117 17.47 12.21 17.27
N VAL A 118 17.01 13.44 17.53
CA VAL A 118 17.05 14.54 16.54
C VAL A 118 18.49 14.98 16.23
N LEU A 119 19.36 15.04 17.24
CA LEU A 119 20.79 15.38 17.07
C LEU A 119 21.57 14.39 16.18
N GLY A 120 21.05 13.20 15.94
CA GLY A 120 21.60 12.25 14.95
C GLY A 120 21.29 12.57 13.49
N THR A 121 20.56 13.66 13.20
CA THR A 121 19.96 13.94 11.87
C THR A 121 20.07 15.42 11.48
N LYS A 122 19.79 15.75 10.21
CA LYS A 122 19.65 17.13 9.68
C LYS A 122 18.36 17.84 10.18
N GLY A 123 17.88 17.54 11.39
CA GLY A 123 16.56 18.00 11.86
C GLY A 123 15.41 17.20 11.24
N PHE A 124 14.25 17.84 11.04
CA PHE A 124 12.98 17.15 10.83
C PHE A 124 12.58 17.01 9.36
N PHE A 125 11.91 15.92 9.02
CA PHE A 125 11.10 15.76 7.82
C PHE A 125 9.63 15.62 8.22
N ALA A 126 8.81 16.53 7.72
CA ALA A 126 7.37 16.59 7.95
C ALA A 126 6.60 16.37 6.64
N ARG A 127 5.33 15.98 6.74
CA ARG A 127 4.47 15.73 5.59
C ARG A 127 3.01 15.99 5.95
N ASP A 128 2.19 16.33 4.95
CA ASP A 128 0.73 16.34 5.10
C ASP A 128 0.17 14.91 5.01
N TYR A 129 -0.58 14.47 6.03
CA TYR A 129 -1.10 13.11 6.17
C TYR A 129 -2.61 13.03 5.88
N SER A 130 -2.99 12.11 5.01
CA SER A 130 -4.38 11.86 4.60
C SER A 130 -5.18 11.11 5.67
N LEU A 131 -5.30 11.66 6.88
CA LEU A 131 -5.96 11.02 8.03
C LEU A 131 -7.43 10.63 7.76
N GLY A 132 -8.07 11.27 6.77
CA GLY A 132 -9.42 10.91 6.29
C GLY A 132 -9.52 9.57 5.55
N LEU A 133 -8.41 8.88 5.29
CA LEU A 133 -8.37 7.55 4.65
C LEU A 133 -8.41 6.40 5.68
N GLY A 134 -8.60 5.16 5.20
CA GLY A 134 -8.49 3.97 6.05
C GLY A 134 -7.06 3.62 6.41
N TRP A 135 -6.87 2.91 7.53
CA TRP A 135 -5.55 2.69 8.13
C TRP A 135 -4.48 2.22 7.14
N ASN A 136 -4.77 1.22 6.29
CA ASN A 136 -3.77 0.69 5.36
C ASN A 136 -3.30 1.73 4.33
N ASN A 137 -4.12 2.73 3.98
CA ASN A 137 -3.71 3.82 3.10
C ASN A 137 -2.82 4.83 3.86
N VAL A 138 -3.13 5.11 5.13
CA VAL A 138 -2.29 5.95 6.01
C VAL A 138 -0.94 5.27 6.28
N ARG A 139 -0.94 3.96 6.52
CA ARG A 139 0.25 3.10 6.57
C ARG A 139 1.13 3.29 5.33
N TYR A 140 0.58 3.27 4.11
CA TYR A 140 1.37 3.49 2.89
C TYR A 140 1.94 4.91 2.74
N ILE A 141 1.26 5.91 3.29
CA ILE A 141 1.79 7.28 3.38
C ILE A 141 3.00 7.31 4.32
N ILE A 142 2.93 6.61 5.46
CA ILE A 142 4.03 6.44 6.41
C ILE A 142 5.19 5.66 5.79
N GLU A 143 4.95 4.59 5.03
CA GLU A 143 5.98 3.85 4.29
C GLU A 143 6.77 4.77 3.34
N ALA A 144 6.07 5.63 2.58
CA ALA A 144 6.70 6.63 1.73
C ALA A 144 7.46 7.70 2.54
N ALA A 145 6.88 8.19 3.63
CA ALA A 145 7.50 9.20 4.48
C ALA A 145 8.79 8.70 5.16
N LEU A 146 8.87 7.43 5.53
CA LEU A 146 10.07 6.80 6.09
C LEU A 146 11.25 6.79 5.12
N VAL A 147 11.03 6.38 3.86
CA VAL A 147 12.11 6.40 2.85
C VAL A 147 12.48 7.82 2.45
N GLN A 148 11.52 8.75 2.39
CA GLN A 148 11.78 10.17 2.16
C GLN A 148 12.66 10.77 3.27
N ALA A 149 12.31 10.56 4.54
CA ALA A 149 13.09 11.04 5.69
C ALA A 149 14.49 10.43 5.75
N LYS A 150 14.61 9.11 5.51
CA LYS A 150 15.90 8.40 5.46
C LYS A 150 16.82 8.95 4.35
N LEU A 151 16.30 9.23 3.15
CA LEU A 151 17.07 9.76 2.04
C LEU A 151 17.63 11.18 2.32
N LEU A 152 16.90 11.99 3.09
CA LEU A 152 17.32 13.35 3.48
C LEU A 152 18.12 13.37 4.81
N ASN A 153 18.39 12.21 5.41
CA ASN A 153 18.97 12.05 6.75
C ASN A 153 18.27 12.92 7.83
N ARG A 154 16.93 12.85 7.90
CA ARG A 154 16.09 13.65 8.80
C ARG A 154 15.23 12.76 9.71
N THR A 155 14.95 13.23 10.93
CA THR A 155 13.96 12.60 11.82
C THR A 155 12.56 12.77 11.24
N LEU A 156 11.85 11.66 11.02
CA LEU A 156 10.46 11.71 10.53
C LEU A 156 9.51 12.14 11.65
N VAL A 157 8.62 13.08 11.35
CA VAL A 157 7.49 13.43 12.22
C VAL A 157 6.20 12.77 11.71
N LEU A 158 5.63 11.88 12.52
CA LEU A 158 4.37 11.18 12.29
C LEU A 158 3.20 11.88 13.03
N PRO A 159 1.95 11.78 12.54
CA PRO A 159 0.79 12.22 13.32
C PRO A 159 0.65 11.37 14.58
N SER A 160 0.23 11.96 15.69
CA SER A 160 0.10 11.24 16.98
C SER A 160 -1.12 10.33 17.02
N PHE A 161 -2.10 10.58 16.14
CA PHE A 161 -3.35 9.83 16.02
C PHE A 161 -3.71 9.55 14.56
N VAL A 162 -4.65 8.64 14.36
CA VAL A 162 -5.33 8.37 13.09
C VAL A 162 -6.83 8.18 13.34
N TYR A 163 -7.65 8.29 12.30
CA TYR A 163 -9.09 8.08 12.43
C TYR A 163 -9.50 6.63 12.16
N ALA A 164 -10.10 5.98 13.15
CA ALA A 164 -10.92 4.80 12.91
C ALA A 164 -12.23 5.23 12.22
N ARG A 165 -12.59 4.57 11.11
CA ARG A 165 -13.72 4.99 10.26
C ARG A 165 -15.07 4.36 10.62
N GLY A 166 -15.14 3.61 11.71
CA GLY A 166 -16.32 2.82 12.05
C GLY A 166 -16.22 2.17 13.43
N CYS A 167 -17.39 1.93 14.01
CA CYS A 167 -17.58 1.22 15.26
C CYS A 167 -18.16 -0.18 14.97
N GLU A 168 -17.75 -1.21 15.73
CA GLU A 168 -18.37 -2.55 15.72
C GLU A 168 -19.72 -2.60 16.48
N TYR A 169 -20.09 -1.51 17.15
CA TYR A 169 -21.29 -1.35 17.99
C TYR A 169 -21.99 -0.02 17.64
N ASN A 170 -22.96 0.42 18.46
CA ASN A 170 -23.54 1.76 18.30
C ASN A 170 -22.45 2.84 18.48
N ILE A 171 -22.52 3.92 17.68
CA ILE A 171 -21.55 5.02 17.68
C ILE A 171 -21.35 5.66 19.06
N THR A 172 -22.39 5.66 19.92
CA THR A 172 -22.30 6.18 21.29
C THR A 172 -21.31 5.39 22.16
N ILE A 173 -21.27 4.06 22.00
CA ILE A 173 -20.36 3.19 22.76
C ILE A 173 -18.91 3.51 22.39
N CYS A 174 -18.60 3.67 21.10
CA CYS A 174 -17.25 4.05 20.69
C CYS A 174 -16.85 5.46 21.17
N ALA A 175 -17.81 6.38 21.29
CA ALA A 175 -17.57 7.74 21.80
C ALA A 175 -17.24 7.79 23.31
N GLU A 176 -17.49 6.72 24.07
CA GLU A 176 -17.06 6.60 25.48
C GLU A 176 -15.55 6.31 25.62
N PHE A 177 -14.89 5.81 24.57
CA PHE A 177 -13.49 5.38 24.60
C PHE A 177 -12.53 6.22 23.74
N ALA A 178 -13.03 6.93 22.73
CA ALA A 178 -12.22 7.76 21.83
C ALA A 178 -12.99 9.01 21.37
N PRO A 179 -12.32 10.17 21.15
CA PRO A 179 -12.95 11.38 20.63
C PRO A 179 -13.67 11.11 19.30
N MET A 180 -14.99 11.26 19.29
CA MET A 180 -15.82 11.08 18.10
C MET A 180 -15.97 12.41 17.36
N VAL A 181 -15.57 12.43 16.08
CA VAL A 181 -15.55 13.63 15.22
C VAL A 181 -16.38 13.42 13.96
N ASN A 182 -16.96 14.48 13.39
CA ASN A 182 -17.43 14.41 12.00
C ASN A 182 -16.18 14.35 11.11
N ARG A 183 -16.00 13.23 10.41
CA ARG A 183 -14.83 12.96 9.56
C ARG A 183 -14.65 14.02 8.48
N GLY A 184 -15.75 14.54 7.92
CA GLY A 184 -15.71 15.56 6.88
C GLY A 184 -15.24 16.92 7.39
N ASP A 185 -15.74 17.35 8.54
CA ASP A 185 -15.31 18.61 9.17
C ASP A 185 -13.89 18.50 9.76
N ALA A 186 -13.51 17.33 10.31
CA ALA A 186 -12.19 17.10 10.89
C ALA A 186 -11.05 17.16 9.85
N VAL A 187 -11.28 16.67 8.63
CA VAL A 187 -10.25 16.65 7.55
C VAL A 187 -10.52 17.64 6.42
N GLY A 188 -11.63 18.37 6.47
CA GLY A 188 -12.03 19.35 5.46
C GLY A 188 -12.53 18.77 4.14
N TRP A 189 -13.10 17.55 4.13
CA TRP A 189 -13.58 16.88 2.90
C TRP A 189 -15.10 16.65 2.94
N GLU A 190 -15.82 17.04 1.89
CA GLU A 190 -17.29 17.00 1.90
C GLU A 190 -17.89 15.63 1.53
N GLN A 191 -17.07 14.63 1.21
CA GLN A 191 -17.48 13.32 0.65
C GLN A 191 -18.54 12.56 1.48
N TRP A 192 -18.67 12.88 2.77
CA TRP A 192 -19.58 12.19 3.69
C TRP A 192 -20.79 13.03 4.13
N ARG A 193 -20.91 14.31 3.75
CA ARG A 193 -21.98 15.22 4.25
C ARG A 193 -23.40 14.71 3.98
N ASP A 194 -23.61 14.00 2.87
CA ASP A 194 -24.91 13.48 2.44
C ASP A 194 -25.24 12.07 2.99
N LEU A 195 -24.38 11.49 3.84
CA LEU A 195 -24.56 10.14 4.38
C LEU A 195 -25.27 10.16 5.75
N PRO A 196 -25.86 9.03 6.20
CA PRO A 196 -26.32 8.88 7.59
C PRO A 196 -25.21 9.22 8.59
N ILE A 197 -25.56 9.79 9.74
CA ILE A 197 -24.60 10.32 10.71
C ILE A 197 -23.55 9.28 11.13
N GLU A 198 -23.95 8.01 11.25
CA GLU A 198 -23.12 6.86 11.58
C GLU A 198 -22.01 6.59 10.56
N GLN A 199 -22.17 7.08 9.32
CA GLN A 199 -21.18 7.00 8.24
C GLN A 199 -20.38 8.31 8.06
N GLN A 200 -20.79 9.40 8.73
CA GLN A 200 -20.02 10.65 8.82
C GLN A 200 -19.05 10.63 10.00
N MET A 201 -19.37 9.93 11.08
CA MET A 201 -18.51 9.91 12.27
C MET A 201 -17.24 9.08 12.04
N ALA A 202 -16.17 9.52 12.68
CA ALA A 202 -14.93 8.78 12.87
C ALA A 202 -14.42 9.01 14.31
N TRP A 203 -13.43 8.21 14.73
CA TRP A 203 -12.89 8.28 16.09
C TRP A 203 -11.38 8.43 16.08
N GLU A 204 -10.89 9.40 16.83
CA GLU A 204 -9.47 9.69 17.01
C GLU A 204 -8.82 8.61 17.88
N ILE A 205 -7.92 7.81 17.32
CA ILE A 205 -7.18 6.78 18.05
C ILE A 205 -5.68 7.04 17.97
N PRO A 206 -4.92 6.90 19.08
CA PRO A 206 -3.46 7.08 19.06
C PRO A 206 -2.79 6.15 18.06
N ILE A 207 -1.79 6.65 17.32
CA ILE A 207 -1.11 5.87 16.28
C ILE A 207 -0.41 4.63 16.84
N SER A 208 0.02 4.67 18.11
CA SER A 208 0.58 3.55 18.86
C SER A 208 -0.37 2.36 19.04
N VAL A 209 -1.69 2.54 18.87
CA VAL A 209 -2.66 1.43 18.82
C VAL A 209 -2.51 0.62 17.52
N MET A 210 -2.14 1.29 16.44
CA MET A 210 -2.10 0.76 15.07
C MET A 210 -0.71 0.34 14.59
N LEU A 211 0.34 0.93 15.17
CA LEU A 211 1.74 0.79 14.78
C LEU A 211 2.60 0.64 16.03
N ASN A 212 3.51 -0.35 16.02
CA ASN A 212 4.52 -0.48 17.06
C ASN A 212 5.61 0.60 16.87
N VAL A 213 5.36 1.82 17.38
CA VAL A 213 6.26 2.97 17.24
C VAL A 213 7.62 2.71 17.91
N THR A 214 7.62 2.04 19.05
CA THR A 214 8.86 1.65 19.76
C THR A 214 9.72 0.67 18.96
N HIS A 215 9.13 -0.35 18.31
CA HIS A 215 9.85 -1.23 17.37
C HIS A 215 10.34 -0.48 16.12
N LEU A 216 9.56 0.48 15.59
CA LEU A 216 10.00 1.30 14.45
C LEU A 216 11.22 2.17 14.80
N ARG A 217 11.19 2.84 15.97
CA ARG A 217 12.28 3.69 16.48
C ARG A 217 13.60 2.95 16.69
N ALA A 218 13.56 1.65 16.98
CA ALA A 218 14.77 0.82 17.05
C ALA A 218 15.53 0.71 15.71
N THR A 219 14.95 1.19 14.60
CA THR A 219 15.56 1.14 13.26
C THR A 219 15.50 2.45 12.47
N GLN A 220 14.66 3.42 12.83
CA GLN A 220 14.43 4.67 12.09
C GLN A 220 14.25 5.85 13.07
N PRO A 221 14.83 7.03 12.83
CA PRO A 221 14.58 8.21 13.67
C PRO A 221 13.16 8.75 13.44
N VAL A 222 12.26 8.50 14.39
CA VAL A 222 10.82 8.77 14.28
C VAL A 222 10.25 9.33 15.57
N ILE A 223 9.59 10.48 15.48
CA ILE A 223 8.84 11.12 16.56
C ILE A 223 7.39 11.42 16.13
N LEU A 224 6.53 11.74 17.10
CA LEU A 224 5.15 12.18 16.85
C LEU A 224 5.03 13.71 16.78
N ILE A 225 3.96 14.26 16.19
CA ILE A 225 3.69 15.70 16.20
C ILE A 225 3.54 16.23 17.64
N SER A 226 2.91 15.47 18.53
CA SER A 226 2.85 15.77 19.97
C SER A 226 4.22 15.87 20.64
N GLU A 227 5.17 15.03 20.23
CA GLU A 227 6.57 15.03 20.71
C GLU A 227 7.36 16.19 20.12
N TYR A 228 7.14 16.54 18.84
CA TYR A 228 7.66 17.77 18.24
C TYR A 228 7.15 19.02 18.97
N LEU A 229 5.84 19.08 19.26
CA LEU A 229 5.25 20.18 20.04
C LEU A 229 5.92 20.29 21.42
N ARG A 230 6.07 19.16 22.14
CA ARG A 230 6.81 19.10 23.42
C ARG A 230 8.27 19.56 23.30
N LEU A 231 9.01 19.12 22.28
CA LEU A 231 10.38 19.60 21.98
C LEU A 231 10.45 21.11 21.77
N HIS A 232 9.35 21.76 21.39
CA HIS A 232 9.25 23.21 21.20
C HIS A 232 8.46 23.90 22.34
N GLY A 233 8.29 23.26 23.50
CA GLY A 233 7.59 23.84 24.66
C GLY A 233 6.12 24.19 24.36
N GLN A 234 5.49 23.48 23.42
CA GLN A 234 4.11 23.63 22.99
C GLN A 234 3.27 22.45 23.49
N SER A 235 1.99 22.67 23.74
CA SER A 235 1.11 21.61 24.23
C SER A 235 0.76 20.62 23.09
N PRO A 236 0.76 19.30 23.35
CA PRO A 236 0.36 18.28 22.38
C PRO A 236 -1.01 18.52 21.73
N GLU A 237 -1.95 19.07 22.48
CA GLU A 237 -3.33 19.34 22.10
C GLU A 237 -3.48 20.44 21.02
N MET A 238 -2.37 21.02 20.56
CA MET A 238 -2.35 21.89 19.38
C MET A 238 -2.21 21.13 18.05
N GLU A 239 -2.05 19.80 18.05
CA GLU A 239 -2.09 18.98 16.82
C GLU A 239 -3.46 19.07 16.13
N VAL A 240 -3.48 19.51 14.88
CA VAL A 240 -4.73 19.76 14.14
C VAL A 240 -5.20 18.50 13.40
N GLY A 241 -6.45 18.11 13.67
CA GLY A 241 -7.10 16.89 13.17
C GLY A 241 -7.11 16.66 11.66
N ASN A 242 -6.83 17.67 10.84
CA ASN A 242 -6.82 17.49 9.38
C ASN A 242 -5.54 16.81 8.84
N GLY A 243 -4.54 16.57 9.69
CA GLY A 243 -3.29 15.90 9.31
C GLY A 243 -2.32 16.76 8.50
N ALA A 244 -2.63 18.03 8.25
CA ALA A 244 -1.73 18.95 7.57
C ALA A 244 -0.73 19.59 8.54
N TRP A 245 0.51 19.77 8.11
CA TRP A 245 1.56 20.42 8.89
C TRP A 245 1.25 21.91 9.04
N GLN A 246 1.02 22.34 10.28
CA GLN A 246 0.55 23.69 10.56
C GLN A 246 1.71 24.69 10.54
N ARG A 247 2.12 25.09 9.33
CA ARG A 247 3.26 25.97 9.01
C ARG A 247 3.41 27.21 9.92
N ARG A 248 2.31 27.75 10.48
CA ARG A 248 2.31 28.89 11.44
C ARG A 248 2.02 28.51 12.90
N LEU A 249 1.40 27.36 13.18
CA LEU A 249 1.07 26.96 14.55
C LEU A 249 2.27 26.29 15.21
N TYR A 250 2.91 25.34 14.51
CA TYR A 250 3.97 24.51 15.08
C TYR A 250 5.33 25.24 15.15
N HIS A 251 5.51 26.32 14.38
CA HIS A 251 6.77 27.10 14.28
C HIS A 251 6.80 28.34 15.20
N LYS A 252 6.07 28.35 16.31
CA LYS A 252 5.98 29.52 17.21
C LYS A 252 7.16 29.69 18.17
N ASN A 253 7.78 28.59 18.57
CA ASN A 253 8.70 28.54 19.70
C ASN A 253 10.04 27.92 19.30
N ALA A 254 11.14 28.42 19.89
CA ALA A 254 12.43 27.74 19.84
C ALA A 254 12.38 26.37 20.54
N ASN A 255 13.34 25.50 20.20
CA ASN A 255 13.49 24.19 20.85
C ASN A 255 13.82 24.35 22.35
N ALA A 256 13.31 23.43 23.19
CA ALA A 256 13.44 23.43 24.64
C ALA A 256 14.91 23.46 25.12
N PHE A 257 15.82 22.85 24.37
CA PHE A 257 17.26 22.80 24.63
C PHE A 257 18.07 23.90 23.93
N SER A 258 17.46 24.71 23.06
CA SER A 258 18.18 25.81 22.39
C SER A 258 18.48 26.96 23.37
N GLU A 259 19.72 27.47 23.36
CA GLU A 259 20.09 28.62 24.19
C GLU A 259 19.37 29.91 23.75
N ASP A 260 19.28 30.14 22.43
CA ASP A 260 18.53 31.24 21.84
C ASP A 260 17.03 30.91 21.79
N LYS A 261 16.28 31.41 22.77
CA LYS A 261 14.81 31.27 22.83
C LYS A 261 14.06 32.08 21.76
N THR A 262 14.74 32.88 20.94
CA THR A 262 14.15 33.59 19.79
C THR A 262 14.29 32.81 18.47
N ARG A 263 15.16 31.79 18.40
CA ARG A 263 15.35 30.97 17.19
C ARG A 263 14.20 29.99 16.97
N ILE A 264 13.10 30.48 16.39
CA ILE A 264 12.02 29.63 15.87
C ILE A 264 12.51 28.73 14.72
N PRO A 265 11.89 27.56 14.47
CA PRO A 265 12.41 26.58 13.52
C PRO A 265 12.20 27.06 12.08
N ALA A 266 13.26 27.04 11.28
CA ALA A 266 13.17 27.30 9.84
C ALA A 266 12.34 26.22 9.13
N LEU A 267 11.69 26.60 8.04
CA LEU A 267 10.80 25.73 7.27
C LEU A 267 11.10 25.85 5.77
N TYR A 268 11.57 24.77 5.16
CA TYR A 268 11.49 24.58 3.72
C TYR A 268 10.23 23.80 3.34
N VAL A 269 9.64 24.09 2.19
CA VAL A 269 8.44 23.39 1.71
C VAL A 269 8.66 22.87 0.29
N ILE A 270 8.55 21.55 0.13
CA ILE A 270 8.41 20.88 -1.15
C ILE A 270 6.91 20.92 -1.50
N GLU A 271 6.51 21.85 -2.36
CA GLU A 271 5.10 21.95 -2.75
C GLU A 271 4.66 20.77 -3.64
N ASN A 272 3.38 20.39 -3.53
CA ASN A 272 2.86 19.13 -4.07
C ASN A 272 3.06 18.91 -5.58
N HIS A 273 3.19 20.01 -6.33
CA HIS A 273 3.38 20.01 -7.78
C HIS A 273 4.87 19.92 -8.18
N TRP A 274 5.80 20.31 -7.29
CA TRP A 274 7.25 20.16 -7.48
C TRP A 274 7.74 18.74 -7.17
N TYR A 275 7.03 18.01 -6.30
CA TYR A 275 7.44 16.66 -5.90
C TYR A 275 7.53 15.69 -7.09
N ASP A 276 6.54 15.69 -7.99
CA ASP A 276 6.51 14.78 -9.15
C ASP A 276 5.78 15.47 -10.33
N PRO A 277 6.45 16.41 -11.03
CA PRO A 277 5.84 17.20 -12.09
C PRO A 277 5.53 16.35 -13.34
N PRO A 278 4.53 16.73 -14.16
CA PRO A 278 4.05 15.93 -15.29
C PRO A 278 5.16 15.52 -16.27
N GLY A 279 5.18 14.23 -16.64
CA GLY A 279 6.16 13.68 -17.58
C GLY A 279 7.53 13.36 -16.97
N THR A 280 7.69 13.49 -15.65
CA THR A 280 8.91 13.11 -14.95
C THR A 280 8.81 11.77 -14.20
N HIS A 281 9.95 11.28 -13.73
CA HIS A 281 10.11 10.08 -12.93
C HIS A 281 10.89 10.43 -11.67
N ARG A 282 10.20 10.69 -10.56
CA ARG A 282 10.85 10.84 -9.25
C ARG A 282 11.57 9.54 -8.84
N VAL A 283 12.86 9.65 -8.54
CA VAL A 283 13.69 8.56 -8.02
C VAL A 283 14.31 8.89 -6.67
N ASP A 284 14.84 7.87 -5.99
CA ASP A 284 15.58 7.97 -4.73
C ASP A 284 16.75 8.98 -4.80
N TYR A 285 17.76 8.69 -5.62
CA TYR A 285 18.93 9.52 -5.86
C TYR A 285 19.52 9.19 -7.24
N LEU A 286 20.43 10.02 -7.75
CA LEU A 286 21.07 9.83 -9.05
C LEU A 286 22.53 9.41 -8.85
N THR A 287 22.85 8.14 -9.11
CA THR A 287 24.26 7.67 -8.99
C THR A 287 25.20 8.50 -9.85
N GLU A 288 26.44 8.73 -9.41
CA GLU A 288 27.44 9.50 -10.18
C GLU A 288 27.62 8.95 -11.60
N SER A 289 27.67 7.63 -11.77
CA SER A 289 27.74 7.01 -13.11
C SER A 289 26.59 7.40 -14.04
N LEU A 290 25.41 7.68 -13.48
CA LEU A 290 24.20 8.07 -14.20
C LEU A 290 24.24 9.59 -14.50
N LYS A 291 24.72 10.40 -13.56
CA LYS A 291 25.01 11.83 -13.76
C LYS A 291 26.02 12.04 -14.88
N GLU A 292 27.15 11.34 -14.83
CA GLU A 292 28.21 11.32 -15.85
C GLU A 292 27.69 10.89 -17.23
N ARG A 293 27.02 9.71 -17.33
CA ARG A 293 26.41 9.25 -18.59
C ARG A 293 25.42 10.25 -19.16
N GLY A 294 24.65 10.92 -18.31
CA GLY A 294 23.59 11.84 -18.69
C GLY A 294 24.06 13.26 -19.02
N GLY A 295 25.29 13.64 -18.65
CA GLY A 295 25.66 15.05 -18.57
C GLY A 295 24.65 15.82 -17.73
N TRP A 296 24.40 15.32 -16.51
CA TRP A 296 23.46 15.90 -15.54
C TRP A 296 24.00 17.22 -15.00
N MET A 297 23.11 18.20 -14.86
CA MET A 297 23.40 19.48 -14.23
C MET A 297 22.22 19.86 -13.34
N LEU A 298 22.51 20.29 -12.11
CA LEU A 298 21.54 21.03 -11.31
C LEU A 298 21.23 22.35 -12.01
N ASP A 299 19.96 22.74 -12.03
CA ASP A 299 19.47 23.95 -12.68
C ASP A 299 18.85 24.87 -11.63
N SER A 300 18.94 26.18 -11.83
CA SER A 300 18.24 27.13 -10.98
C SER A 300 16.73 26.97 -11.22
N GLY A 301 16.06 26.32 -10.27
CA GLY A 301 14.62 26.14 -10.26
C GLY A 301 13.84 27.45 -10.19
N ASP A 302 12.51 27.34 -10.27
CA ASP A 302 11.59 28.47 -10.17
C ASP A 302 10.40 28.14 -9.26
N MET A 303 9.61 29.15 -8.90
CA MET A 303 8.48 28.98 -7.97
C MET A 303 7.31 28.16 -8.56
N GLU A 304 7.27 27.93 -9.88
CA GLU A 304 6.22 27.14 -10.54
C GLU A 304 6.57 25.64 -10.56
N THR A 305 7.85 25.29 -10.52
CA THR A 305 8.33 23.93 -10.77
C THR A 305 9.28 23.37 -9.71
N GLY A 306 9.68 24.20 -8.73
CA GLY A 306 10.65 23.87 -7.70
C GLY A 306 12.08 23.77 -8.26
N PRO A 307 13.00 23.14 -7.50
CA PRO A 307 14.32 22.77 -8.01
C PRO A 307 14.19 22.01 -9.33
N LYS A 308 15.15 22.22 -10.24
CA LYS A 308 15.18 21.57 -11.56
C LYS A 308 16.53 20.89 -11.77
N SER A 309 16.54 19.85 -12.58
CA SER A 309 17.76 19.30 -13.15
C SER A 309 17.67 19.20 -14.65
N ARG A 310 18.74 19.55 -15.37
CA ARG A 310 18.85 19.37 -16.81
C ARG A 310 19.70 18.15 -17.14
N TRP A 311 19.33 17.49 -18.23
CA TRP A 311 20.07 16.40 -18.83
C TRP A 311 20.65 16.88 -20.17
N THR A 312 21.87 16.48 -20.50
CA THR A 312 22.48 16.84 -21.78
C THR A 312 21.72 16.14 -22.90
N SER A 313 21.18 16.91 -23.84
CA SER A 313 20.47 16.38 -25.00
C SER A 313 21.38 15.50 -25.84
N ARG A 314 20.99 14.23 -26.02
CA ARG A 314 21.67 13.29 -26.91
C ARG A 314 20.91 13.19 -28.23
N PRO A 315 21.58 13.10 -29.39
CA PRO A 315 20.90 12.80 -30.64
C PRO A 315 20.22 11.44 -30.55
N SER A 316 18.98 11.36 -31.04
CA SER A 316 18.24 10.10 -31.09
C SER A 316 18.91 9.10 -32.06
N ASN A 317 18.71 7.83 -31.79
CA ASN A 317 19.22 6.71 -32.59
C ASN A 317 18.22 5.55 -32.61
N GLU A 318 18.47 4.52 -33.42
CA GLU A 318 17.52 3.42 -33.61
C GLU A 318 17.18 2.64 -32.33
N ALA A 319 18.13 2.47 -31.41
CA ALA A 319 17.85 1.80 -30.13
C ALA A 319 16.97 2.69 -29.23
N TYR A 320 17.15 4.01 -29.27
CA TYR A 320 16.25 4.95 -28.62
C TYR A 320 14.86 4.94 -29.26
N GLU A 321 14.74 5.13 -30.57
CA GLU A 321 13.45 5.17 -31.25
C GLU A 321 12.67 3.86 -31.15
N ARG A 322 13.35 2.70 -31.07
CA ARG A 322 12.70 1.41 -30.84
C ARG A 322 11.95 1.35 -29.50
N VAL A 323 12.54 1.89 -28.44
CA VAL A 323 11.89 1.95 -27.11
C VAL A 323 10.85 3.06 -27.06
N ASN A 324 11.18 4.24 -27.61
CA ASN A 324 10.30 5.40 -27.72
C ASN A 324 9.00 5.10 -28.49
N ALA A 325 9.08 4.39 -29.62
CA ALA A 325 7.92 4.02 -30.42
C ALA A 325 6.95 3.07 -29.68
N ILE A 326 7.47 2.19 -28.82
CA ILE A 326 6.63 1.30 -28.00
C ILE A 326 5.96 2.09 -26.87
N LEU A 327 6.67 3.03 -26.24
CA LEU A 327 6.09 3.96 -25.25
C LEU A 327 4.98 4.82 -25.87
N GLY A 328 5.26 5.47 -27.00
CA GLY A 328 4.30 6.31 -27.72
C GLY A 328 3.09 5.54 -28.21
N GLY A 329 3.29 4.35 -28.81
CA GLY A 329 2.21 3.47 -29.28
C GLY A 329 1.32 2.91 -28.17
N LEU A 330 1.78 2.92 -26.91
CA LEU A 330 1.03 2.48 -25.72
C LEU A 330 0.58 3.65 -24.82
N GLY A 331 0.99 4.88 -25.12
CA GLY A 331 0.75 6.07 -24.29
C GLY A 331 1.44 6.04 -22.91
N ARG A 332 2.50 5.26 -22.73
CA ARG A 332 3.20 5.00 -21.46
C ARG A 332 4.40 5.94 -21.24
N ASP A 333 4.84 6.06 -20.00
CA ASP A 333 6.10 6.69 -19.57
C ASP A 333 7.27 5.69 -19.44
N SER A 334 6.93 4.42 -19.16
CA SER A 334 7.82 3.36 -18.72
C SER A 334 7.41 2.00 -19.28
N LEU A 335 8.38 1.10 -19.50
CA LEU A 335 8.15 -0.28 -19.96
C LEU A 335 8.69 -1.30 -18.96
N GLY A 336 8.09 -2.50 -18.92
CA GLY A 336 8.63 -3.63 -18.17
C GLY A 336 9.85 -4.24 -18.85
N TRP A 337 10.81 -4.71 -18.05
CA TRP A 337 12.06 -5.35 -18.50
C TRP A 337 11.88 -6.37 -19.63
N ASP A 338 10.89 -7.26 -19.50
CA ASP A 338 10.63 -8.30 -20.49
C ASP A 338 9.93 -7.79 -21.76
N GLU A 339 9.23 -6.65 -21.71
CA GLU A 339 8.69 -5.99 -22.91
C GLU A 339 9.84 -5.43 -23.75
N VAL A 340 10.79 -4.76 -23.09
CA VAL A 340 12.00 -4.22 -23.73
C VAL A 340 12.89 -5.35 -24.26
N ARG A 341 13.10 -6.43 -23.50
CA ARG A 341 13.83 -7.62 -23.99
C ARG A 341 13.19 -8.18 -25.26
N ARG A 342 11.86 -8.37 -25.28
CA ARG A 342 11.14 -8.84 -26.48
C ARG A 342 11.33 -7.90 -27.66
N ALA A 343 11.34 -6.58 -27.45
CA ALA A 343 11.53 -5.59 -28.51
C ALA A 343 12.90 -5.67 -29.22
N PHE A 344 13.96 -6.08 -28.50
CA PHE A 344 15.28 -6.30 -29.11
C PHE A 344 15.49 -7.75 -29.62
N GLN A 345 14.72 -8.72 -29.11
CA GLN A 345 14.77 -10.13 -29.51
C GLN A 345 13.83 -10.52 -30.68
N THR A 346 13.14 -9.56 -31.30
CA THR A 346 12.34 -9.83 -32.52
C THR A 346 13.19 -10.35 -33.68
N GLU A 347 12.60 -11.16 -34.56
CA GLU A 347 13.26 -11.62 -35.79
C GLU A 347 13.83 -10.43 -36.60
N GLY A 348 14.99 -10.64 -37.22
CA GLY A 348 15.78 -9.57 -37.86
C GLY A 348 16.54 -8.64 -36.91
N SER A 349 16.24 -8.62 -35.60
CA SER A 349 16.92 -7.76 -34.60
C SER A 349 18.00 -8.49 -33.78
N ILE A 350 17.88 -9.82 -33.64
CA ILE A 350 18.79 -10.69 -32.86
C ILE A 350 20.27 -10.56 -33.29
N TRP A 351 20.54 -10.39 -34.58
CA TRP A 351 21.90 -10.24 -35.12
C TRP A 351 22.48 -8.83 -34.99
N ARG A 352 21.67 -7.85 -34.56
CA ARG A 352 22.01 -6.42 -34.56
C ARG A 352 22.40 -5.89 -33.17
N TRP A 353 21.86 -6.48 -32.11
CA TRP A 353 22.14 -6.11 -30.73
C TRP A 353 22.36 -7.36 -29.88
N ASP A 354 23.52 -7.43 -29.22
CA ASP A 354 23.85 -8.52 -28.31
C ASP A 354 23.10 -8.34 -26.97
N VAL A 355 21.83 -8.74 -26.97
CA VAL A 355 20.96 -8.76 -25.77
C VAL A 355 20.88 -10.17 -25.16
N SER A 356 22.00 -10.91 -25.20
CA SER A 356 22.06 -12.30 -24.74
C SER A 356 22.03 -12.44 -23.21
N THR A 357 22.40 -11.40 -22.47
CA THR A 357 22.35 -11.35 -21.00
C THR A 357 21.71 -10.05 -20.52
N ASP A 358 21.33 -10.02 -19.24
CA ASP A 358 20.71 -8.86 -18.61
C ASP A 358 21.63 -7.63 -18.61
N GLU A 359 22.91 -7.84 -18.33
CA GLU A 359 23.93 -6.81 -18.20
C GLU A 359 24.23 -6.14 -19.55
N LYS A 360 24.13 -6.90 -20.65
CA LYS A 360 24.28 -6.36 -22.00
C LYS A 360 23.05 -5.57 -22.45
N LEU A 361 21.84 -6.04 -22.12
CA LEU A 361 20.61 -5.27 -22.36
C LEU A 361 20.58 -3.99 -21.52
N GLU A 362 21.00 -4.04 -20.26
CA GLU A 362 21.08 -2.88 -19.36
C GLU A 362 22.09 -1.85 -19.90
N ARG A 363 23.27 -2.31 -20.33
CA ARG A 363 24.28 -1.45 -20.98
C ARG A 363 23.77 -0.84 -22.30
N LEU A 364 23.16 -1.62 -23.17
CA LEU A 364 22.58 -1.13 -24.43
C LEU A 364 21.57 0.00 -24.18
N LEU A 365 20.72 -0.15 -23.16
CA LEU A 365 19.75 0.87 -22.78
C LEU A 365 20.45 2.14 -22.24
N GLN A 366 21.44 1.97 -21.36
CA GLN A 366 22.24 3.06 -20.78
C GLN A 366 23.04 3.85 -21.82
N GLU A 367 23.70 3.19 -22.76
CA GLU A 367 24.42 3.83 -23.87
C GLU A 367 23.47 4.68 -24.73
N ASN A 368 22.23 4.20 -24.92
CA ASN A 368 21.23 4.77 -25.82
C ASN A 368 20.14 5.60 -25.11
N GLY A 369 20.45 6.19 -23.95
CA GLY A 369 19.64 7.26 -23.32
C GLY A 369 18.54 6.81 -22.35
N TRP A 370 18.42 5.51 -22.08
CA TRP A 370 17.48 4.95 -21.11
C TRP A 370 18.19 4.63 -19.79
N GLU A 371 17.43 4.48 -18.72
CA GLU A 371 17.92 3.95 -17.45
C GLU A 371 16.98 2.87 -16.93
N VAL A 372 17.54 1.93 -16.16
CA VAL A 372 16.81 0.82 -15.55
C VAL A 372 16.50 1.18 -14.10
N LEU A 373 15.22 1.28 -13.77
CA LEU A 373 14.73 1.55 -12.43
C LEU A 373 14.17 0.30 -11.78
N TYR A 374 14.30 0.24 -10.45
CA TYR A 374 13.87 -0.84 -9.60
C TYR A 374 12.60 -0.44 -8.84
N THR A 375 11.60 -1.30 -8.84
CA THR A 375 10.32 -1.08 -8.14
C THR A 375 9.64 -2.45 -7.94
N PHE A 376 8.34 -2.46 -7.65
CA PHE A 376 7.56 -3.69 -7.46
C PHE A 376 6.36 -3.72 -8.42
N GLN A 377 5.88 -4.94 -8.69
CA GLN A 377 4.65 -5.21 -9.42
C GLN A 377 3.44 -5.02 -8.49
N GLY A 378 2.42 -4.33 -9.00
CA GLY A 378 1.12 -4.23 -8.35
C GLY A 378 0.13 -5.26 -8.90
N ALA A 379 -0.84 -5.67 -8.07
CA ALA A 379 -1.89 -6.61 -8.45
C ALA A 379 -2.80 -6.05 -9.56
N TYR A 380 -3.16 -6.88 -10.55
CA TYR A 380 -4.05 -6.49 -11.67
C TYR A 380 -3.52 -5.32 -12.52
N TYR A 381 -2.19 -5.21 -12.60
CA TYR A 381 -1.49 -4.06 -13.19
C TYR A 381 -1.79 -2.73 -12.48
N THR A 382 -2.29 -2.80 -11.23
CA THR A 382 -2.56 -1.68 -10.34
C THR A 382 -1.75 -1.77 -9.06
N ASP A 383 -1.22 -0.66 -8.54
CA ASP A 383 -0.63 -0.62 -7.21
C ASP A 383 -1.65 -0.12 -6.17
N TYR A 384 -2.90 -0.59 -6.20
CA TYR A 384 -3.84 -0.34 -5.10
C TYR A 384 -3.50 -1.20 -3.86
N SER A 385 -2.91 -2.37 -4.07
CA SER A 385 -2.43 -3.27 -3.02
C SER A 385 -1.07 -2.87 -2.40
N LYS A 386 -0.29 -1.97 -3.02
CA LYS A 386 1.08 -1.57 -2.60
C LYS A 386 1.96 -2.75 -2.11
N THR A 387 1.94 -3.87 -2.83
CA THR A 387 2.63 -5.10 -2.44
C THR A 387 4.12 -5.08 -2.79
N VAL A 388 5.01 -4.99 -1.78
CA VAL A 388 6.47 -4.89 -1.96
C VAL A 388 7.15 -6.24 -2.20
N VAL A 389 6.39 -7.25 -2.65
CA VAL A 389 6.81 -8.66 -2.64
C VAL A 389 7.29 -9.18 -3.99
N ASP A 390 6.92 -8.50 -5.07
CA ASP A 390 7.19 -8.87 -6.46
C ASP A 390 8.13 -7.85 -7.12
N PRO A 391 9.45 -7.92 -6.89
CA PRO A 391 10.40 -6.95 -7.43
C PRO A 391 10.52 -7.02 -8.96
N ILE A 392 10.44 -5.86 -9.62
CA ILE A 392 10.57 -5.72 -11.08
C ILE A 392 11.59 -4.66 -11.47
N ARG A 393 11.99 -4.71 -12.75
CA ARG A 393 12.74 -3.66 -13.44
C ARG A 393 11.82 -2.94 -14.43
N GLN A 394 11.80 -1.61 -14.38
CA GLN A 394 11.20 -0.74 -15.40
C GLN A 394 12.31 -0.04 -16.19
N VAL A 395 12.04 0.31 -17.44
CA VAL A 395 12.93 1.08 -18.31
C VAL A 395 12.27 2.42 -18.62
N VAL A 396 13.02 3.52 -18.43
CA VAL A 396 12.53 4.90 -18.54
C VAL A 396 13.56 5.78 -19.26
N SER A 397 13.13 6.88 -19.88
CA SER A 397 14.06 7.80 -20.55
C SER A 397 14.82 8.63 -19.52
N ARG A 398 16.16 8.69 -19.63
CA ARG A 398 17.02 9.40 -18.64
C ARG A 398 16.61 10.85 -18.46
N SER A 399 16.19 11.53 -19.53
CA SER A 399 15.80 12.95 -19.50
C SER A 399 14.58 13.25 -18.62
N THR A 400 13.82 12.22 -18.21
CA THR A 400 12.66 12.34 -17.33
C THR A 400 13.00 12.14 -15.84
N LEU A 401 14.21 11.67 -15.50
CA LEU A 401 14.59 11.37 -14.13
C LEU A 401 14.78 12.63 -13.28
N ARG A 402 14.28 12.58 -12.03
CA ARG A 402 14.35 13.64 -11.03
C ARG A 402 14.78 13.02 -9.68
N GLY A 403 15.97 13.31 -9.20
CA GLY A 403 16.51 12.74 -7.96
C GLY A 403 15.89 13.39 -6.73
N PHE A 404 15.43 12.63 -5.73
CA PHE A 404 14.90 13.22 -4.50
C PHE A 404 16.02 13.81 -3.64
N VAL A 405 17.15 13.11 -3.51
CA VAL A 405 18.35 13.63 -2.83
C VAL A 405 18.94 14.85 -3.57
N GLU A 406 19.11 14.77 -4.90
CA GLU A 406 19.73 15.85 -5.68
C GLU A 406 18.92 17.16 -5.74
N GLU A 407 17.64 17.13 -5.38
CA GLU A 407 16.78 18.32 -5.38
C GLU A 407 16.46 18.84 -3.98
N TYR A 408 16.59 18.00 -2.94
CA TYR A 408 16.14 18.35 -1.59
C TYR A 408 17.10 17.98 -0.43
N GLY A 409 18.21 17.27 -0.71
CA GLY A 409 19.17 16.80 0.31
C GLY A 409 20.06 17.89 0.92
N ASP A 410 20.25 18.99 0.19
CA ASP A 410 21.08 20.13 0.59
C ASP A 410 20.29 21.22 1.36
N HIS A 411 19.02 20.97 1.70
CA HIS A 411 18.28 21.79 2.65
C HIS A 411 18.73 21.53 4.08
N ASP A 412 19.08 22.60 4.78
CA ASP A 412 19.57 22.63 6.17
C ASP A 412 18.58 23.34 7.11
N GLU A 413 17.40 23.76 6.62
CA GLU A 413 16.30 24.28 7.43
C GLU A 413 15.83 23.26 8.48
N ASP A 414 15.44 23.71 9.68
CA ASP A 414 15.08 22.81 10.79
C ASP A 414 13.98 21.80 10.42
N VAL A 415 13.01 22.20 9.60
CA VAL A 415 11.95 21.33 9.06
C VAL A 415 11.94 21.40 7.53
N VAL A 416 11.97 20.25 6.87
CA VAL A 416 11.59 20.10 5.46
C VAL A 416 10.19 19.47 5.41
N LEU A 417 9.22 20.21 4.88
CA LEU A 417 7.82 19.76 4.70
C LEU A 417 7.57 19.28 3.28
N LEU A 418 7.06 18.06 3.11
CA LEU A 418 6.42 17.62 1.86
C LEU A 418 4.92 17.91 1.91
N ALA A 419 4.48 18.91 1.16
CA ALA A 419 3.11 19.41 1.22
C ALA A 419 2.13 18.65 0.30
N GLY A 420 0.88 18.60 0.74
CA GLY A 420 -0.27 18.10 0.01
C GLY A 420 -0.36 16.58 -0.18
N GLU A 421 -1.44 16.20 -0.85
CA GLU A 421 -1.84 14.81 -1.06
C GLU A 421 -0.96 14.06 -2.07
N LEU A 422 -0.50 12.85 -1.72
CA LEU A 422 0.37 12.00 -2.53
C LEU A 422 0.08 10.49 -2.36
N HIS A 423 -1.12 10.06 -1.94
CA HIS A 423 -1.47 8.62 -1.79
C HIS A 423 -1.89 7.92 -3.11
N LEU A 424 -2.20 8.68 -4.15
CA LEU A 424 -2.56 8.21 -5.50
C LEU A 424 -1.97 9.14 -6.58
N GLY A 425 -1.94 8.66 -7.84
CA GLY A 425 -1.87 9.55 -9.00
C GLY A 425 -0.50 9.93 -9.60
N ARG A 426 0.61 9.27 -9.24
CA ARG A 426 2.00 9.65 -9.62
C ARG A 426 2.78 8.62 -10.45
N LYS A 427 2.63 7.31 -10.21
CA LYS A 427 3.05 6.27 -11.18
C LYS A 427 1.89 6.09 -12.17
N PRO A 428 2.01 6.50 -13.44
CA PRO A 428 0.96 6.22 -14.40
C PRO A 428 0.86 4.70 -14.65
N PRO A 429 -0.33 4.22 -15.02
CA PRO A 429 -0.58 2.81 -15.24
C PRO A 429 0.15 2.28 -16.50
N LEU A 430 0.40 0.97 -16.54
CA LEU A 430 0.82 0.26 -17.76
C LEU A 430 -0.26 0.20 -18.86
N LEU A 431 -1.40 0.87 -18.68
CA LEU A 431 -2.46 1.07 -19.67
C LEU A 431 -3.09 2.45 -19.46
N ARG A 432 -3.12 3.32 -20.48
CA ARG A 432 -3.95 4.56 -20.47
C ARG A 432 -5.46 4.23 -20.55
N CYS A 433 -5.95 3.46 -19.59
CA CYS A 433 -7.36 3.53 -19.22
C CYS A 433 -7.55 4.87 -18.48
N PHE A 434 -8.41 5.74 -19.00
CA PHE A 434 -8.48 7.19 -18.70
C PHE A 434 -8.87 7.58 -17.26
N ARG A 435 -8.84 6.64 -16.29
CA ARG A 435 -9.26 6.83 -14.89
C ARG A 435 -8.40 6.15 -13.81
N CYS A 436 -7.39 5.35 -14.15
CA CYS A 436 -6.62 4.59 -13.15
C CYS A 436 -5.19 5.12 -13.00
N VAL A 437 -4.98 6.15 -12.18
CA VAL A 437 -3.64 6.73 -11.93
C VAL A 437 -3.16 6.36 -10.52
N ILE A 438 -1.90 5.93 -10.39
CA ILE A 438 -1.46 4.96 -9.37
C ILE A 438 -0.20 5.50 -8.64
N LEU A 439 0.40 4.83 -7.64
CA LEU A 439 1.73 5.21 -7.13
C LEU A 439 2.73 4.06 -7.29
N SER A 440 4.00 4.40 -7.46
CA SER A 440 5.08 3.51 -7.07
C SER A 440 5.09 3.39 -5.55
N GLN A 441 5.49 2.22 -5.07
CA GLN A 441 5.47 1.91 -3.66
C GLN A 441 6.64 2.66 -2.99
N GLY A 442 6.37 3.37 -1.90
CA GLY A 442 7.28 4.37 -1.33
C GLY A 442 7.23 5.75 -1.99
N ALA A 443 6.32 6.00 -2.94
CA ALA A 443 6.18 7.25 -3.71
C ALA A 443 7.44 7.67 -4.51
N LEU A 444 8.37 6.73 -4.72
CA LEU A 444 9.63 6.87 -5.45
C LEU A 444 9.80 5.67 -6.41
N ARG A 445 10.72 5.74 -7.36
CA ARG A 445 11.33 4.55 -7.98
C ARG A 445 12.81 4.50 -7.56
N PHE A 446 13.42 3.32 -7.52
CA PHE A 446 14.78 3.16 -7.00
C PHE A 446 15.80 3.04 -8.13
N THR A 447 16.93 3.75 -8.07
CA THR A 447 18.02 3.59 -9.05
C THR A 447 18.88 2.36 -8.79
N THR A 448 18.82 1.76 -7.59
CA THR A 448 19.55 0.54 -7.26
C THR A 448 18.66 -0.56 -6.65
N ARG A 449 19.11 -1.82 -6.78
CA ARG A 449 18.47 -2.97 -6.11
C ARG A 449 18.53 -2.81 -4.59
N THR A 450 19.69 -2.40 -4.07
CA THR A 450 19.92 -2.19 -2.64
C THR A 450 18.93 -1.20 -2.03
N ALA A 451 18.69 -0.04 -2.67
CA ALA A 451 17.75 0.96 -2.16
C ALA A 451 16.29 0.46 -2.18
N ARG A 452 15.88 -0.27 -3.24
CA ARG A 452 14.58 -0.96 -3.28
C ARG A 452 14.45 -1.96 -2.14
N ASP A 453 15.48 -2.75 -1.88
CA ASP A 453 15.45 -3.82 -0.88
C ASP A 453 15.50 -3.25 0.55
N ASP A 454 16.21 -2.15 0.78
CA ASP A 454 16.15 -1.39 2.04
C ASP A 454 14.75 -0.81 2.33
N PHE A 455 14.03 -0.38 1.28
CA PHE A 455 12.63 0.01 1.41
C PHE A 455 11.73 -1.20 1.69
N ALA A 456 11.87 -2.31 0.95
CA ALA A 456 11.13 -3.55 1.21
C ALA A 456 11.35 -4.03 2.66
N ARG A 457 12.59 -4.04 3.14
CA ARG A 457 12.98 -4.36 4.51
C ARG A 457 12.21 -3.51 5.53
N THR A 458 12.11 -2.21 5.28
CA THR A 458 11.37 -1.27 6.13
C THR A 458 9.88 -1.59 6.17
N VAL A 459 9.25 -1.83 5.02
CA VAL A 459 7.82 -2.16 4.88
C VAL A 459 7.45 -3.53 5.47
N LEU A 460 8.36 -4.51 5.37
CA LEU A 460 8.13 -5.91 5.77
C LEU A 460 8.43 -6.16 7.25
N TYR A 461 9.53 -5.57 7.79
CA TYR A 461 10.05 -5.93 9.11
C TYR A 461 10.07 -4.78 10.13
N HIS A 462 10.12 -3.52 9.69
CA HIS A 462 10.17 -2.36 10.61
C HIS A 462 8.78 -1.76 10.85
N LEU A 463 7.93 -1.63 9.82
CA LEU A 463 6.57 -1.11 9.96
C LEU A 463 5.56 -2.22 10.31
N ARG A 464 5.50 -2.58 11.60
CA ARG A 464 4.70 -3.71 12.13
C ARG A 464 3.52 -3.26 13.01
N PRO A 465 2.41 -4.02 13.04
CA PRO A 465 1.37 -3.87 14.06
C PRO A 465 1.93 -4.03 15.48
N THR A 466 1.18 -3.54 16.48
CA THR A 466 1.48 -3.80 17.90
C THR A 466 1.53 -5.28 18.22
N ASP A 467 2.39 -5.68 19.16
CA ASP A 467 2.53 -7.11 19.49
C ASP A 467 1.25 -7.70 20.09
N ASN A 468 0.42 -6.90 20.77
CA ASN A 468 -0.92 -7.32 21.24
C ASN A 468 -1.86 -7.70 20.07
N VAL A 469 -1.77 -7.03 18.91
CA VAL A 469 -2.53 -7.38 17.70
C VAL A 469 -2.00 -8.69 17.09
N LEU A 470 -0.67 -8.86 17.04
CA LEU A 470 -0.05 -10.08 16.54
C LEU A 470 -0.36 -11.28 17.44
N ASP A 471 -0.39 -11.08 18.76
CA ASP A 471 -0.70 -12.11 19.75
C ASP A 471 -2.16 -12.51 19.74
N LEU A 472 -3.07 -11.56 19.53
CA LEU A 472 -4.46 -11.89 19.25
C LEU A 472 -4.59 -12.70 17.95
N ALA A 473 -3.86 -12.35 16.88
CA ALA A 473 -3.83 -13.17 15.67
C ALA A 473 -3.28 -14.60 15.90
N ARG A 474 -2.28 -14.78 16.79
CA ARG A 474 -1.82 -16.12 17.22
C ARG A 474 -2.91 -16.91 17.95
N ARG A 475 -3.73 -16.25 18.78
CA ARG A 475 -4.89 -16.88 19.47
C ARG A 475 -6.01 -17.25 18.49
N LEU A 476 -6.34 -16.39 17.54
CA LEU A 476 -7.36 -16.63 16.51
C LEU A 476 -7.00 -17.83 15.62
N ASP A 477 -5.74 -17.88 15.14
CA ASP A 477 -5.16 -19.04 14.44
C ASP A 477 -5.25 -20.33 15.26
N SER A 478 -4.91 -20.27 16.56
CA SER A 478 -5.03 -21.40 17.49
C SER A 478 -6.47 -21.88 17.72
N ARG A 479 -7.49 -21.08 17.34
CA ARG A 479 -8.90 -21.48 17.36
C ARG A 479 -9.38 -21.96 15.99
N MET A 480 -8.97 -21.33 14.89
CA MET A 480 -9.20 -21.86 13.54
C MET A 480 -8.63 -23.28 13.38
N THR A 481 -7.39 -23.50 13.82
CA THR A 481 -6.73 -24.82 13.81
C THR A 481 -7.47 -25.86 14.67
N LYS A 482 -8.24 -25.46 15.69
CA LYS A 482 -9.12 -26.36 16.45
C LYS A 482 -10.41 -26.69 15.70
N LEU A 483 -10.99 -25.72 14.98
CA LEU A 483 -12.17 -25.93 14.14
C LEU A 483 -11.87 -26.86 12.94
N THR A 484 -10.62 -26.92 12.48
CA THR A 484 -10.13 -27.85 11.46
C THR A 484 -9.47 -29.12 12.05
N GLU A 485 -9.74 -29.45 13.32
CA GLU A 485 -9.25 -30.65 14.02
C GLU A 485 -7.72 -30.87 13.96
N GLY A 486 -6.93 -29.78 13.91
CA GLY A 486 -5.47 -29.80 13.79
C GLY A 486 -4.93 -29.70 12.36
N ARG A 487 -5.79 -29.75 11.33
CA ARG A 487 -5.41 -29.51 9.93
C ARG A 487 -5.14 -28.03 9.68
N ARG A 488 -4.40 -27.73 8.61
CA ARG A 488 -4.25 -26.38 8.09
C ARG A 488 -5.61 -25.79 7.70
N TRP A 489 -5.85 -24.52 8.01
CA TRP A 489 -7.04 -23.77 7.62
C TRP A 489 -6.74 -22.76 6.49
N MET A 490 -7.77 -22.29 5.79
CA MET A 490 -7.66 -21.25 4.76
C MET A 490 -8.52 -20.04 5.13
N GLY A 491 -8.30 -18.90 4.47
CA GLY A 491 -9.20 -17.77 4.63
C GLY A 491 -9.25 -16.84 3.43
N ALA A 492 -10.12 -15.83 3.53
CA ALA A 492 -10.27 -14.82 2.51
C ALA A 492 -10.49 -13.41 3.09
N HIS A 493 -10.10 -12.40 2.32
CA HIS A 493 -10.51 -11.02 2.55
C HIS A 493 -11.54 -10.59 1.49
N MET A 494 -12.79 -10.49 1.93
CA MET A 494 -13.96 -10.24 1.09
C MET A 494 -14.40 -8.78 1.21
N ARG A 495 -13.91 -7.92 0.31
CA ARG A 495 -14.22 -6.48 0.30
C ARG A 495 -15.64 -6.24 -0.23
N ARG A 496 -16.52 -5.64 0.57
CA ARG A 496 -17.90 -5.32 0.18
C ARG A 496 -18.28 -3.88 0.50
N GLY A 497 -18.35 -3.49 1.78
CA GLY A 497 -18.88 -2.22 2.30
C GLY A 497 -19.08 -1.07 1.30
N ASP A 498 -18.09 -0.20 1.14
CA ASP A 498 -18.14 0.92 0.18
C ASP A 498 -17.94 0.50 -1.28
N PHE A 499 -17.27 -0.63 -1.53
CA PHE A 499 -17.06 -1.20 -2.87
C PHE A 499 -18.37 -1.58 -3.56
N ILE A 500 -19.42 -1.98 -2.82
CA ILE A 500 -20.77 -2.21 -3.36
C ILE A 500 -21.35 -0.90 -3.91
N ARG A 501 -21.29 0.18 -3.12
CA ARG A 501 -21.77 1.52 -3.53
C ARG A 501 -20.98 2.09 -4.71
N LEU A 502 -19.68 1.80 -4.80
CA LEU A 502 -18.79 2.27 -5.88
C LEU A 502 -18.83 1.38 -7.14
N GLY A 503 -19.53 0.23 -7.11
CA GLY A 503 -19.52 -0.74 -8.22
C GLY A 503 -18.18 -1.45 -8.40
N TRP A 504 -17.37 -1.55 -7.34
CA TRP A 504 -16.05 -2.18 -7.31
C TRP A 504 -16.05 -3.56 -6.64
N ALA A 505 -17.14 -3.97 -5.99
CA ALA A 505 -17.24 -5.31 -5.41
C ALA A 505 -17.22 -6.38 -6.50
N MET A 506 -16.44 -7.46 -6.28
CA MET A 506 -16.24 -8.53 -7.26
C MET A 506 -17.53 -9.21 -7.73
N ASP A 507 -18.53 -9.24 -6.84
CA ASP A 507 -19.86 -9.81 -7.06
C ASP A 507 -20.90 -9.02 -6.25
N VAL A 508 -22.07 -8.78 -6.86
CA VAL A 508 -23.11 -7.87 -6.32
C VAL A 508 -23.77 -8.47 -5.07
N SER A 509 -24.28 -9.69 -5.14
CA SER A 509 -24.88 -10.36 -3.97
C SER A 509 -23.81 -10.92 -3.03
N ALA A 510 -24.16 -11.12 -1.76
CA ALA A 510 -23.26 -11.72 -0.78
C ALA A 510 -22.96 -13.17 -1.16
N GLU A 511 -24.01 -13.89 -1.57
CA GLU A 511 -24.05 -15.27 -2.06
C GLU A 511 -22.98 -15.52 -3.13
N ALA A 512 -23.03 -14.77 -4.23
CA ALA A 512 -22.13 -14.97 -5.36
C ALA A 512 -20.66 -14.69 -4.97
N HIS A 513 -20.43 -13.69 -4.12
CA HIS A 513 -19.09 -13.36 -3.64
C HIS A 513 -18.51 -14.49 -2.76
N VAL A 514 -19.28 -15.05 -1.83
CA VAL A 514 -18.80 -16.17 -1.00
C VAL A 514 -18.72 -17.50 -1.77
N ASP A 515 -19.60 -17.75 -2.74
CA ASP A 515 -19.51 -18.93 -3.61
C ASP A 515 -18.27 -18.84 -4.54
N ARG A 516 -17.91 -17.64 -5.02
CA ARG A 516 -16.63 -17.37 -5.68
C ARG A 516 -15.43 -17.58 -4.74
N VAL A 517 -15.48 -17.06 -3.52
CA VAL A 517 -14.43 -17.28 -2.51
C VAL A 517 -14.19 -18.79 -2.35
N LYS A 518 -15.26 -19.59 -2.21
CA LYS A 518 -15.14 -21.05 -2.11
C LYS A 518 -14.52 -21.67 -3.36
N GLN A 519 -14.91 -21.28 -4.57
CA GLN A 519 -14.28 -21.75 -5.81
C GLN A 519 -12.77 -21.45 -5.87
N ARG A 520 -12.33 -20.31 -5.33
CA ARG A 520 -10.90 -19.93 -5.28
C ARG A 520 -10.15 -20.67 -4.19
N LEU A 521 -10.77 -20.89 -3.03
CA LEU A 521 -10.24 -21.76 -1.97
C LEU A 521 -10.17 -23.24 -2.41
N ASP A 522 -11.08 -23.69 -3.28
CA ASP A 522 -11.04 -25.04 -3.85
C ASP A 522 -9.77 -25.28 -4.66
N ALA A 523 -9.42 -24.36 -5.57
CA ALA A 523 -8.13 -24.38 -6.27
C ALA A 523 -6.94 -24.30 -5.28
N GLY A 524 -7.07 -23.48 -4.23
CA GLY A 524 -6.08 -23.36 -3.16
C GLY A 524 -5.78 -24.67 -2.43
N ARG A 525 -6.78 -25.54 -2.19
CA ARG A 525 -6.53 -26.87 -1.60
C ARG A 525 -5.71 -27.77 -2.50
N GLU A 526 -5.90 -27.72 -3.82
CA GLU A 526 -5.06 -28.50 -4.76
C GLU A 526 -3.62 -27.97 -4.82
N THR A 527 -3.42 -26.65 -4.69
CA THR A 527 -2.08 -26.08 -4.47
C THR A 527 -1.45 -26.59 -3.17
N LEU A 528 -2.19 -26.59 -2.05
CA LEU A 528 -1.69 -27.11 -0.77
C LEU A 528 -1.40 -28.62 -0.77
N ARG A 529 -2.12 -29.41 -1.57
CA ARG A 529 -1.88 -30.85 -1.77
C ARG A 529 -0.71 -31.15 -2.72
N SER A 530 -0.38 -30.24 -3.63
CA SER A 530 0.75 -30.37 -4.56
C SER A 530 2.05 -29.76 -4.02
N LEU A 531 1.99 -28.86 -3.02
CA LEU A 531 3.14 -28.28 -2.35
C LEU A 531 4.02 -29.36 -1.68
N ARG A 532 5.32 -29.39 -2.01
CA ARG A 532 6.32 -30.33 -1.45
C ARG A 532 7.49 -29.63 -0.76
N THR A 533 7.74 -28.39 -1.12
CA THR A 533 8.79 -27.50 -0.61
C THR A 533 8.17 -26.14 -0.38
N VAL A 534 8.66 -25.40 0.62
CA VAL A 534 8.32 -23.99 0.81
C VAL A 534 9.33 -23.16 0.02
N GLU A 535 8.84 -22.38 -0.93
CA GLU A 535 9.58 -21.29 -1.55
C GLU A 535 9.28 -19.98 -0.81
N THR A 536 10.11 -18.95 -1.02
CA THR A 536 9.87 -17.60 -0.48
C THR A 536 9.68 -16.59 -1.61
N TYR A 537 9.01 -15.48 -1.30
CA TYR A 537 9.04 -14.29 -2.14
C TYR A 537 10.48 -13.79 -2.31
N HIS A 538 10.77 -13.15 -3.45
CA HIS A 538 12.12 -12.63 -3.77
C HIS A 538 12.43 -11.30 -3.06
N VAL A 539 12.15 -11.23 -1.76
CA VAL A 539 12.38 -10.06 -0.89
C VAL A 539 13.58 -10.30 0.04
N PRO A 540 14.24 -9.24 0.54
CA PRO A 540 15.30 -9.38 1.54
C PRO A 540 14.80 -10.13 2.80
N ASP A 541 15.74 -10.85 3.41
CA ASP A 541 15.62 -11.55 4.70
C ASP A 541 14.48 -12.58 4.84
N ALA A 542 13.74 -12.88 3.77
CA ALA A 542 12.70 -13.91 3.80
C ALA A 542 13.30 -15.29 4.11
N ARG A 543 12.82 -15.91 5.18
CA ARG A 543 13.19 -17.28 5.59
C ARG A 543 11.94 -18.15 5.51
N ALA A 544 11.99 -19.21 4.72
CA ALA A 544 10.86 -20.13 4.54
C ALA A 544 10.31 -20.61 5.89
N GLU A 545 9.02 -20.40 6.16
CA GLU A 545 8.32 -20.92 7.34
C GLU A 545 8.01 -22.42 7.11
N PRO A 546 8.76 -23.37 7.70
CA PRO A 546 8.63 -24.79 7.35
C PRO A 546 7.29 -25.36 7.82
N SER A 547 6.71 -24.77 8.88
CA SER A 547 5.46 -25.23 9.50
C SER A 547 4.23 -25.14 8.59
N GLN A 548 4.39 -24.55 7.40
CA GLN A 548 3.41 -24.64 6.31
C GLN A 548 3.19 -26.07 5.80
N LEU A 549 4.10 -27.02 6.10
CA LEU A 549 4.03 -28.43 5.68
C LEU A 549 3.73 -29.41 6.84
N ASP A 550 3.85 -28.98 8.10
CA ASP A 550 3.80 -29.86 9.30
C ASP A 550 2.44 -30.52 9.59
N SER A 551 1.36 -30.10 8.91
CA SER A 551 0.00 -30.59 9.12
C SER A 551 -0.71 -30.89 7.79
N GLU A 552 -1.75 -31.72 7.81
CA GLU A 552 -2.55 -32.03 6.61
C GLU A 552 -3.14 -30.75 5.97
N PRO A 553 -3.33 -30.72 4.63
CA PRO A 553 -4.16 -29.72 3.98
C PRO A 553 -5.62 -29.77 4.49
N PRO A 554 -6.37 -28.66 4.38
CA PRO A 554 -7.78 -28.66 4.73
C PRO A 554 -8.60 -29.64 3.87
N ARG A 555 -9.70 -30.14 4.45
CA ARG A 555 -10.76 -30.88 3.78
C ARG A 555 -11.68 -29.94 3.00
N PHE A 556 -12.58 -30.50 2.20
CA PHE A 556 -13.51 -29.73 1.36
C PHE A 556 -14.53 -28.94 2.21
N ASP A 557 -14.99 -29.58 3.27
CA ASP A 557 -15.98 -29.17 4.25
C ASP A 557 -15.41 -28.42 5.48
N ASP A 558 -14.07 -28.31 5.59
CA ASP A 558 -13.43 -27.56 6.67
C ASP A 558 -13.83 -26.06 6.64
N PRO A 559 -14.07 -25.44 7.81
CA PRO A 559 -14.40 -24.03 7.89
C PRO A 559 -13.24 -23.13 7.48
N PHE A 560 -13.56 -21.98 6.88
CA PHE A 560 -12.58 -21.00 6.40
C PHE A 560 -12.79 -19.63 7.04
N PHE A 561 -11.71 -18.92 7.35
CA PHE A 561 -11.77 -17.59 7.96
C PHE A 561 -12.16 -16.52 6.94
N VAL A 562 -13.03 -15.58 7.29
CA VAL A 562 -13.38 -14.44 6.43
C VAL A 562 -13.18 -13.12 7.17
N ALA A 563 -12.30 -12.30 6.63
CA ALA A 563 -12.18 -10.88 6.94
C ALA A 563 -13.12 -10.08 6.00
N THR A 564 -13.97 -9.21 6.55
CA THR A 564 -14.89 -8.42 5.71
C THR A 564 -15.42 -7.16 6.38
N ASP A 565 -15.63 -6.13 5.57
CA ASP A 565 -16.35 -4.91 5.94
C ASP A 565 -17.87 -4.98 5.63
N GLU A 566 -18.39 -6.16 5.29
CA GLU A 566 -19.84 -6.41 5.23
C GLU A 566 -20.47 -6.29 6.63
N ARG A 567 -21.64 -5.63 6.72
CA ARG A 567 -22.34 -5.36 7.98
C ARG A 567 -23.84 -5.67 7.93
N ASP A 568 -24.42 -5.98 6.76
CA ASP A 568 -25.79 -6.49 6.68
C ASP A 568 -25.93 -7.87 7.37
N PRO A 569 -26.80 -8.03 8.39
CA PRO A 569 -27.04 -9.32 9.04
C PRO A 569 -27.48 -10.44 8.10
N ALA A 570 -28.23 -10.15 7.02
CA ALA A 570 -28.69 -11.16 6.07
C ALA A 570 -27.53 -11.70 5.22
N ALA A 571 -26.75 -10.81 4.60
CA ALA A 571 -25.49 -11.14 3.93
C ALA A 571 -24.55 -11.94 4.84
N LEU A 572 -24.31 -11.46 6.06
CA LEU A 572 -23.42 -12.10 7.03
C LEU A 572 -23.90 -13.51 7.43
N SER A 573 -25.20 -13.73 7.54
CA SER A 573 -25.79 -15.05 7.78
C SER A 573 -25.61 -15.98 6.56
N SER A 574 -25.86 -15.48 5.35
CA SER A 574 -25.69 -16.21 4.08
C SER A 574 -24.24 -16.63 3.80
N ILE A 575 -23.28 -15.80 4.25
CA ILE A 575 -21.84 -16.09 4.24
C ILE A 575 -21.50 -17.19 5.26
N ALA A 576 -21.94 -17.03 6.53
CA ALA A 576 -21.69 -18.01 7.59
C ALA A 576 -22.26 -19.40 7.26
N ALA A 577 -23.47 -19.46 6.68
CA ALA A 577 -24.16 -20.69 6.28
C ALA A 577 -23.39 -21.55 5.26
N ARG A 578 -22.33 -21.02 4.64
CA ARG A 578 -21.47 -21.73 3.67
C ARG A 578 -20.14 -22.22 4.25
N GLY A 579 -19.90 -22.06 5.56
CA GLY A 579 -18.68 -22.50 6.25
C GLY A 579 -17.69 -21.37 6.56
N ALA A 580 -18.10 -20.11 6.41
CA ALA A 580 -17.27 -18.94 6.76
C ALA A 580 -17.29 -18.65 8.26
N VAL A 581 -16.12 -18.36 8.83
CA VAL A 581 -15.92 -18.00 10.23
C VAL A 581 -15.36 -16.58 10.31
N PHE A 582 -16.07 -15.67 10.96
CA PHE A 582 -15.62 -14.29 11.17
C PHE A 582 -14.78 -14.18 12.45
N MET A 583 -13.94 -13.15 12.57
CA MET A 583 -13.19 -12.87 13.81
C MET A 583 -14.10 -12.82 15.05
N ARG A 584 -15.28 -12.20 14.95
CA ARG A 584 -16.26 -12.12 16.05
C ARG A 584 -16.80 -13.48 16.54
N ASN A 585 -16.68 -14.56 15.76
CA ASN A 585 -17.02 -15.91 16.20
C ASN A 585 -15.90 -16.57 17.02
N LEU A 586 -14.67 -16.06 16.91
CA LEU A 586 -13.47 -16.60 17.54
C LEU A 586 -13.01 -15.78 18.76
N LEU A 587 -13.48 -14.54 18.92
CA LEU A 587 -13.14 -13.67 20.05
C LEU A 587 -13.87 -14.10 21.34
N ILE A 588 -13.10 -14.35 22.39
CA ILE A 588 -13.61 -14.61 23.75
C ILE A 588 -13.44 -13.38 24.65
N ILE A 589 -14.03 -13.38 25.85
CA ILE A 589 -13.98 -12.22 26.76
C ILE A 589 -12.55 -11.90 27.23
N GLU A 590 -11.68 -12.90 27.29
CA GLU A 590 -10.25 -12.77 27.58
C GLU A 590 -9.51 -12.01 26.47
N ASP A 591 -9.94 -12.10 25.21
CA ASP A 591 -9.35 -11.32 24.11
C ASP A 591 -9.83 -9.88 24.13
N LYS A 592 -11.14 -9.69 24.38
CA LYS A 592 -11.75 -8.35 24.54
C LYS A 592 -11.13 -7.58 25.72
N ARG A 593 -10.71 -8.29 26.78
CA ARG A 593 -9.93 -7.72 27.90
C ARG A 593 -8.45 -7.53 27.56
N TYR A 594 -7.86 -8.41 26.75
CA TYR A 594 -6.42 -8.38 26.44
C TYR A 594 -6.03 -7.27 25.46
N LEU A 595 -6.71 -7.15 24.32
CA LEU A 595 -6.46 -6.01 23.41
C LEU A 595 -7.24 -4.77 23.87
N GLY A 596 -8.38 -4.93 24.55
CA GLY A 596 -9.13 -3.85 25.19
C GLY A 596 -10.10 -3.12 24.26
N TRP A 597 -10.34 -1.84 24.59
CA TRP A 597 -11.20 -0.93 23.83
C TRP A 597 -10.86 -0.78 22.32
N PRO A 598 -9.62 -0.97 21.83
CA PRO A 598 -9.35 -0.92 20.39
C PRO A 598 -10.19 -1.90 19.55
N LEU A 599 -10.65 -3.03 20.11
CA LEU A 599 -11.56 -3.98 19.45
C LEU A 599 -13.00 -3.45 19.25
N LEU A 600 -13.28 -2.20 19.63
CA LEU A 600 -14.50 -1.49 19.24
C LEU A 600 -14.40 -0.90 17.82
N PHE A 601 -13.20 -0.77 17.25
CA PHE A 601 -12.93 0.03 16.05
C PHE A 601 -12.65 -0.80 14.79
N THR A 602 -13.35 -0.50 13.69
CA THR A 602 -13.31 -1.30 12.45
C THR A 602 -11.91 -1.39 11.83
N ASP A 603 -11.12 -0.31 11.89
CA ASP A 603 -9.77 -0.29 11.32
C ASP A 603 -8.77 -1.09 12.18
N VAL A 604 -8.93 -1.13 13.51
CA VAL A 604 -8.17 -2.02 14.42
C VAL A 604 -8.56 -3.48 14.15
N CYS A 605 -9.86 -3.75 14.07
CA CYS A 605 -10.39 -5.08 13.74
C CYS A 605 -9.82 -5.57 12.40
N ALA A 606 -9.82 -4.73 11.36
CA ALA A 606 -9.20 -5.05 10.08
C ALA A 606 -7.68 -5.29 10.18
N LEU A 607 -6.96 -4.67 11.13
CA LEU A 607 -5.54 -4.96 11.35
C LEU A 607 -5.32 -6.34 12.00
N VAL A 608 -6.16 -6.72 12.97
CA VAL A 608 -6.16 -8.08 13.57
C VAL A 608 -6.55 -9.14 12.54
N GLU A 609 -7.57 -8.87 11.71
CA GLU A 609 -8.00 -9.78 10.62
C GLU A 609 -6.90 -9.98 9.56
N GLN A 610 -6.20 -8.92 9.17
CA GLN A 610 -5.02 -9.03 8.30
C GLN A 610 -3.93 -9.89 8.95
N ALA A 611 -3.59 -9.62 10.21
CA ALA A 611 -2.59 -10.36 10.96
C ALA A 611 -2.95 -11.85 11.10
N ALA A 612 -4.23 -12.19 11.31
CA ALA A 612 -4.73 -13.56 11.31
C ALA A 612 -4.56 -14.24 9.94
N LEU A 613 -4.95 -13.57 8.84
CA LEU A 613 -4.80 -14.09 7.47
C LEU A 613 -3.34 -14.30 7.03
N THR A 614 -2.35 -13.75 7.73
CA THR A 614 -0.93 -14.13 7.52
C THR A 614 -0.64 -15.60 7.85
N ARG A 615 -1.45 -16.20 8.73
CA ARG A 615 -1.24 -17.53 9.30
C ARG A 615 -2.03 -18.62 8.56
N ALA A 616 -3.05 -18.25 7.80
CA ALA A 616 -3.80 -19.13 6.92
C ALA A 616 -2.86 -19.88 5.95
N ALA A 617 -3.13 -21.16 5.69
CA ALA A 617 -2.33 -21.93 4.74
C ALA A 617 -2.54 -21.47 3.29
N TYR A 618 -3.75 -21.03 2.94
CA TYR A 618 -4.03 -20.37 1.65
C TYR A 618 -4.92 -19.14 1.86
N VAL A 619 -4.70 -18.08 1.08
CA VAL A 619 -5.49 -16.84 1.11
C VAL A 619 -6.03 -16.46 -0.26
N TYR A 620 -7.31 -16.10 -0.32
CA TYR A 620 -7.90 -15.39 -1.46
C TYR A 620 -8.29 -13.96 -1.06
N ALA A 621 -7.97 -12.94 -1.85
CA ALA A 621 -8.30 -11.56 -1.52
C ALA A 621 -8.44 -10.66 -2.75
N HIS A 622 -9.23 -9.59 -2.64
CA HIS A 622 -9.40 -8.65 -3.75
C HIS A 622 -8.14 -7.79 -3.98
N GLY A 623 -7.53 -7.87 -5.18
CA GLY A 623 -6.28 -7.21 -5.56
C GLY A 623 -6.34 -5.68 -5.63
N MET A 624 -7.53 -5.08 -5.71
CA MET A 624 -7.70 -3.62 -5.57
C MET A 624 -7.77 -3.15 -4.10
N SER A 625 -7.64 -4.05 -3.12
CA SER A 625 -7.72 -3.70 -1.69
C SER A 625 -6.35 -3.52 -1.04
N SER A 626 -6.16 -2.40 -0.35
CA SER A 626 -5.02 -2.18 0.54
C SER A 626 -4.99 -3.14 1.74
N VAL A 627 -6.13 -3.70 2.15
CA VAL A 627 -6.21 -4.76 3.17
C VAL A 627 -5.56 -6.06 2.66
N ALA A 628 -5.78 -6.40 1.39
CA ALA A 628 -5.13 -7.55 0.74
C ALA A 628 -3.61 -7.32 0.62
N GLY A 629 -3.22 -6.08 0.35
CA GLY A 629 -1.83 -5.64 0.35
C GLY A 629 -1.08 -5.88 1.66
N GLY A 630 -1.65 -5.44 2.78
CA GLY A 630 -1.07 -5.66 4.11
C GLY A 630 -0.95 -7.14 4.47
N ILE A 631 -1.92 -7.97 4.09
CA ILE A 631 -1.84 -9.44 4.24
C ILE A 631 -0.64 -9.99 3.45
N VAL A 632 -0.50 -9.64 2.17
CA VAL A 632 0.57 -10.17 1.32
C VAL A 632 1.96 -9.72 1.80
N ASN A 633 2.12 -8.44 2.17
CA ASN A 633 3.37 -7.95 2.75
C ASN A 633 3.73 -8.72 4.04
N MET A 634 2.79 -8.90 4.97
CA MET A 634 3.06 -9.66 6.20
C MET A 634 3.24 -11.18 5.95
N ARG A 635 2.61 -11.78 4.93
CA ARG A 635 2.87 -13.16 4.49
C ARG A 635 4.30 -13.32 3.97
N ALA A 636 4.80 -12.36 3.19
CA ALA A 636 6.17 -12.38 2.71
C ALA A 636 7.20 -12.20 3.83
N ALA A 637 6.95 -11.25 4.75
CA ALA A 637 7.78 -11.07 5.95
C ALA A 637 7.80 -12.32 6.86
N ARG A 638 6.68 -13.08 6.89
CA ARG A 638 6.57 -14.36 7.59
C ARG A 638 7.22 -15.53 6.84
N GLY A 639 7.66 -15.36 5.59
CA GLY A 639 8.23 -16.44 4.79
C GLY A 639 7.21 -17.48 4.32
N MET A 640 5.95 -17.06 4.15
CA MET A 640 4.90 -17.90 3.54
C MET A 640 5.18 -18.10 2.06
N ASP A 641 4.73 -19.22 1.49
CA ASP A 641 5.00 -19.57 0.09
C ASP A 641 4.19 -18.67 -0.88
N PRO A 642 4.81 -18.08 -1.93
CA PRO A 642 4.13 -17.15 -2.83
C PRO A 642 2.95 -17.79 -3.60
N ARG A 643 2.94 -19.11 -3.76
CA ARG A 643 1.83 -19.84 -4.42
C ARG A 643 0.59 -19.97 -3.53
N THR A 644 0.70 -19.62 -2.24
CA THR A 644 -0.38 -19.74 -1.25
C THR A 644 -1.25 -18.49 -1.11
N VAL A 645 -1.13 -17.53 -2.01
CA VAL A 645 -2.05 -16.40 -2.09
C VAL A 645 -2.52 -16.19 -3.53
N LEU A 646 -3.80 -15.87 -3.67
CA LEU A 646 -4.38 -15.33 -4.89
C LEU A 646 -4.98 -13.97 -4.59
N LEU A 647 -4.41 -12.94 -5.22
CA LEU A 647 -5.10 -11.66 -5.39
C LEU A 647 -5.95 -11.73 -6.67
N GLU A 648 -7.17 -11.18 -6.67
CA GLU A 648 -8.04 -11.07 -7.85
C GLU A 648 -8.78 -9.73 -7.96
#